data_AF-A0A8C6SNZ0-F1
#
_entry.id   AF-A0A8C6SNZ0-F1
#
_cell.length_a   1.000
_cell.length_b   1.000
_cell.length_c   1.000
_cell.angle_alpha   90.00
_cell.angle_beta   90.00
_cell.angle_gamma   90.00
#
_symmetry.space_group_name_H-M   'P 1'
#
loop_
_entity.id
_entity.type
_entity.pdbx_description
1 polymer ?
#
loop_
_entity_poly.entity_id
_entity_poly.type
_entity_poly.pdbx_seq_one_letter_code
_entity_poly.pdbx_strand_id
1 'polypeptide(L)'
;IMRIFLHRRYEHHRAVMAIRREDINAWERRAPLAPRHVKELTHAGVKVLVQPSNRRAIHDKYYMKAGAIIQEDISEASLIVGVKRMPEDLVIPRKTYAFFSHTIKAQEANMALLEDLLKKEVRLIDYEKMVDPNGFRIVAFGQWAGVAGMINILHGLGLRFLALGHHTPFMHIGMAHNYRNVSQAIQAVRDCGYEISVGLMPKSIGPVTFCFTGTGNVSKGAQDIINELPVEYVEPHELKDVSETGDMTKVYATVLSRHHHVMRKSDGVYDPLEYENHPELYTSHFRTSVAPYTTCLINGIYWDRHTPRLLRRSDAQKLMRPPKNSLPCNKGSPALPHKLLAICDISADTDGSIEFMNVCTTINKPFCLYDADQHIDNDSVEGNGFLMCSIDNLPAQLPIEATEYFGDHASRPLDEEEFSPQVRDAVITSNGKLTPKFEYIDKLREERYKSGMKRVLLLGTGYVSGPVVEYLTRDDKTQVTVASVSLRQAEELSIKYPNTIPVVLDASSQEGHLDTLVKDHDLVISLLPYSFHPLVAKHCIQWKKNMVNASYLSPDMKNLESSALEAGITIVNEMGLDPGIDHMLAMECIDQAKADGCTVESYSSFCGGLPAPECSDNPLRYKFSWSPHGVLMATISPAKYLKDGQVQTIPGGGSLLESAVEKDFFPGFNLEGYPNRDSTKYAEPYGIQSVHTLLRGTLEPRMCGPAPLAGVKALIFPFEVFEFDLMKVTPIVSGLCLFSVLRFGMLSEEVVPHAETVLEALAKHLEVKLPYAKRERDMIVMRNDLGLRHPTGELETKYISMVVYGEPDGFSAMAKTVGYPVAIAARMLLDGEIRSKGLVVPMTKEVYGPALARLKEEGIQIVSKSTVQE
;
A
#
# COMPACT_ATOMS: atom_id res chain seq x y z
N ILE A 1 25.90 -29.62 -6.71
CA ILE A 1 25.47 -29.09 -8.03
C ILE A 1 26.64 -29.06 -9.03
N MET A 2 27.85 -28.62 -8.67
CA MET A 2 28.89 -28.37 -9.69
C MET A 2 29.72 -29.60 -10.11
N ARG A 3 29.55 -30.76 -9.47
CA ARG A 3 30.11 -32.05 -9.95
C ARG A 3 29.08 -32.92 -10.69
N ILE A 4 27.94 -32.35 -11.10
CA ILE A 4 26.84 -33.00 -11.86
C ILE A 4 27.29 -33.64 -13.19
N PHE A 5 28.51 -33.36 -13.66
CA PHE A 5 28.85 -33.48 -15.08
C PHE A 5 30.10 -34.32 -15.40
N LEU A 6 30.62 -35.07 -14.43
CA LEU A 6 31.88 -35.79 -14.56
C LEU A 6 31.72 -37.34 -14.56
N HIS A 7 30.92 -37.92 -15.46
CA HIS A 7 31.37 -38.98 -16.39
C HIS A 7 30.27 -39.66 -17.26
N ARG A 8 30.58 -39.71 -18.56
CA ARG A 8 30.26 -40.71 -19.62
C ARG A 8 29.13 -41.73 -19.38
N ARG A 9 27.91 -41.37 -19.78
CA ARG A 9 26.98 -42.28 -20.47
C ARG A 9 26.44 -41.53 -21.68
N TYR A 10 26.52 -42.14 -22.87
CA TYR A 10 26.44 -41.54 -24.22
C TYR A 10 27.74 -40.91 -24.73
N GLU A 11 28.40 -41.60 -25.67
CA GLU A 11 29.68 -41.23 -26.28
C GLU A 11 29.68 -39.91 -27.09
N HIS A 12 28.62 -39.11 -27.12
CA HIS A 12 28.55 -37.97 -28.06
C HIS A 12 28.02 -36.61 -27.57
N HIS A 13 27.60 -36.41 -26.32
CA HIS A 13 27.12 -35.07 -25.89
C HIS A 13 27.79 -34.57 -24.60
N ARG A 14 28.52 -33.44 -24.71
CA ARG A 14 29.04 -32.67 -23.56
C ARG A 14 27.86 -32.09 -22.77
N ALA A 15 27.92 -32.18 -21.45
CA ALA A 15 26.86 -31.62 -20.63
C ALA A 15 26.92 -30.08 -20.56
N VAL A 16 25.75 -29.44 -20.67
CA VAL A 16 25.62 -27.98 -20.84
C VAL A 16 24.81 -27.37 -19.70
N MET A 17 25.37 -26.36 -19.04
CA MET A 17 24.69 -25.56 -18.02
C MET A 17 24.75 -24.07 -18.34
N ALA A 18 23.81 -23.31 -17.82
CA ALA A 18 23.76 -21.85 -17.99
C ALA A 18 23.68 -21.11 -16.66
N ILE A 19 24.45 -20.04 -16.54
CA ILE A 19 24.27 -18.98 -15.55
C ILE A 19 23.38 -17.91 -16.18
N ARG A 20 22.19 -17.72 -15.64
CA ARG A 20 21.23 -16.71 -16.11
C ARG A 20 21.67 -15.30 -15.68
N ARG A 21 21.24 -14.27 -16.42
CA ARG A 21 21.40 -12.87 -16.00
C ARG A 21 20.54 -12.52 -14.79
N GLU A 22 20.96 -11.48 -14.08
CA GLU A 22 20.32 -10.93 -12.90
C GLU A 22 19.36 -9.81 -13.32
N ASP A 23 18.04 -10.05 -13.20
CA ASP A 23 17.01 -9.13 -13.71
C ASP A 23 15.95 -8.71 -12.68
N ILE A 24 15.87 -9.37 -11.52
CA ILE A 24 14.81 -9.16 -10.50
C ILE A 24 14.69 -7.74 -9.95
N ASN A 25 15.82 -7.08 -9.65
CA ASN A 25 15.86 -5.67 -9.24
C ASN A 25 17.27 -5.10 -9.45
N ALA A 26 17.42 -3.78 -9.27
CA ALA A 26 18.69 -3.08 -9.50
C ALA A 26 19.82 -3.50 -8.56
N TRP A 27 19.49 -3.96 -7.34
CA TRP A 27 20.45 -4.33 -6.31
C TRP A 27 20.94 -5.77 -6.42
N GLU A 28 20.19 -6.64 -7.10
CA GLU A 28 20.62 -8.02 -7.36
C GLU A 28 21.72 -8.05 -8.42
N ARG A 29 22.96 -8.12 -7.93
CA ARG A 29 24.18 -8.16 -8.75
C ARG A 29 25.00 -9.43 -8.51
N ARG A 30 24.50 -10.34 -7.66
CA ARG A 30 25.15 -11.61 -7.33
C ARG A 30 24.91 -12.61 -8.44
N ALA A 31 25.91 -13.44 -8.70
CA ALA A 31 25.76 -14.61 -9.55
C ALA A 31 25.68 -15.88 -8.67
N PRO A 32 25.06 -16.97 -9.15
CA PRO A 32 25.08 -18.23 -8.43
C PRO A 32 26.48 -18.85 -8.39
N LEU A 33 27.41 -18.47 -9.29
CA LEU A 33 28.74 -19.07 -9.36
C LEU A 33 29.79 -18.02 -9.67
N ALA A 34 30.85 -17.93 -8.87
CA ALA A 34 32.05 -17.16 -9.19
C ALA A 34 32.90 -17.79 -10.31
N PRO A 35 33.79 -17.02 -10.99
CA PRO A 35 34.67 -17.51 -12.05
C PRO A 35 35.55 -18.70 -11.65
N ARG A 36 35.99 -18.81 -10.39
CA ARG A 36 36.78 -19.95 -9.93
C ARG A 36 36.00 -21.26 -10.03
N HIS A 37 34.72 -21.25 -9.65
CA HIS A 37 33.86 -22.43 -9.76
C HIS A 37 33.55 -22.77 -11.23
N VAL A 38 33.37 -21.75 -12.06
CA VAL A 38 33.23 -21.91 -13.51
C VAL A 38 34.48 -22.53 -14.12
N LYS A 39 35.67 -22.14 -13.62
CA LYS A 39 36.93 -22.74 -14.04
C LYS A 39 36.98 -24.22 -13.67
N GLU A 40 36.61 -24.58 -12.44
CA GLU A 40 36.53 -25.99 -12.02
C GLU A 40 35.58 -26.80 -12.93
N LEU A 41 34.41 -26.25 -13.27
CA LEU A 41 33.45 -26.86 -14.19
C LEU A 41 33.98 -27.05 -15.60
N THR A 42 34.63 -26.04 -16.17
CA THR A 42 35.13 -26.12 -17.56
C THR A 42 36.31 -27.09 -17.66
N HIS A 43 37.18 -27.16 -16.64
CA HIS A 43 38.24 -28.16 -16.53
C HIS A 43 37.67 -29.57 -16.37
N ALA A 44 36.52 -29.67 -15.72
CA ALA A 44 35.72 -30.88 -15.62
C ALA A 44 34.99 -31.27 -16.93
N GLY A 45 35.15 -30.52 -18.01
CA GLY A 45 34.55 -30.82 -19.31
C GLY A 45 33.10 -30.35 -19.49
N VAL A 46 32.57 -29.57 -18.56
CA VAL A 46 31.23 -28.97 -18.64
C VAL A 46 31.25 -27.75 -19.56
N LYS A 47 30.30 -27.69 -20.50
CA LYS A 47 30.07 -26.47 -21.27
C LYS A 47 29.25 -25.50 -20.40
N VAL A 48 29.89 -24.42 -19.96
CA VAL A 48 29.24 -23.38 -19.14
C VAL A 48 28.88 -22.19 -20.02
N LEU A 49 27.59 -21.95 -20.19
CA LEU A 49 27.05 -20.75 -20.82
C LEU A 49 26.80 -19.69 -19.76
N VAL A 50 27.08 -18.43 -20.07
CA VAL A 50 26.77 -17.30 -19.19
C VAL A 50 26.02 -16.26 -20.00
N GLN A 51 24.81 -15.94 -19.54
CA GLN A 51 24.08 -14.82 -20.12
C GLN A 51 24.79 -13.50 -19.80
N PRO A 52 25.03 -12.65 -20.82
CA PRO A 52 25.70 -11.37 -20.61
C PRO A 52 24.88 -10.47 -19.68
N SER A 53 25.56 -9.76 -18.78
CA SER A 53 24.90 -8.89 -17.79
C SER A 53 25.80 -7.73 -17.41
N ASN A 54 25.35 -6.51 -17.70
CA ASN A 54 26.00 -5.27 -17.23
C ASN A 54 25.71 -4.97 -15.75
N ARG A 55 24.77 -5.73 -15.13
CA ARG A 55 24.39 -5.56 -13.73
C ARG A 55 25.28 -6.40 -12.80
N ARG A 56 25.72 -7.57 -13.25
CA ARG A 56 26.54 -8.52 -12.48
C ARG A 56 27.80 -7.85 -11.93
N ALA A 57 28.08 -8.05 -10.65
CA ALA A 57 29.24 -7.47 -9.99
C ALA A 57 30.57 -8.02 -10.55
N ILE A 58 30.58 -9.31 -10.92
CA ILE A 58 31.74 -9.94 -11.55
C ILE A 58 31.61 -9.84 -13.07
N HIS A 59 32.53 -9.09 -13.68
CA HIS A 59 32.51 -8.82 -15.11
C HIS A 59 32.68 -10.09 -15.98
N ASP A 60 31.95 -10.17 -17.10
CA ASP A 60 31.90 -11.33 -18.02
C ASP A 60 33.28 -11.80 -18.51
N LYS A 61 34.22 -10.86 -18.72
CA LYS A 61 35.65 -11.15 -19.02
C LYS A 61 36.28 -12.18 -18.06
N TYR A 62 35.91 -12.18 -16.78
CA TYR A 62 36.44 -13.16 -15.82
C TYR A 62 35.84 -14.56 -16.02
N TYR A 63 34.57 -14.63 -16.41
CA TYR A 63 33.91 -15.89 -16.80
C TYR A 63 34.51 -16.46 -18.10
N MET A 64 34.77 -15.60 -19.09
CA MET A 64 35.48 -16.01 -20.31
C MET A 64 36.85 -16.60 -20.02
N LYS A 65 37.63 -15.94 -19.15
CA LYS A 65 38.95 -16.45 -18.71
C LYS A 65 38.84 -17.77 -17.94
N ALA A 66 37.72 -18.01 -17.28
CA ALA A 66 37.43 -19.27 -16.61
C ALA A 66 36.95 -20.37 -17.58
N GLY A 67 36.82 -20.08 -18.88
CA GLY A 67 36.45 -21.04 -19.92
C GLY A 67 34.94 -21.10 -20.22
N ALA A 68 34.13 -20.18 -19.68
CA ALA A 68 32.72 -20.07 -20.06
C ALA A 68 32.53 -19.35 -21.39
N ILE A 69 31.39 -19.61 -22.02
CA ILE A 69 30.94 -18.98 -23.26
C ILE A 69 29.87 -17.94 -22.92
N ILE A 70 30.13 -16.68 -23.27
CA ILE A 70 29.16 -15.60 -23.08
C ILE A 70 28.21 -15.59 -24.27
N GLN A 71 26.92 -15.80 -24.03
CA GLN A 71 25.90 -15.79 -25.09
C GLN A 71 24.51 -15.51 -24.53
N GLU A 72 23.67 -14.84 -25.33
CA GLU A 72 22.30 -14.47 -24.95
C GLU A 72 21.38 -15.70 -24.86
N ASP A 73 21.39 -16.52 -25.91
CA ASP A 73 20.61 -17.73 -25.98
C ASP A 73 21.22 -18.82 -25.10
N ILE A 74 20.49 -19.27 -24.08
CA ILE A 74 20.88 -20.35 -23.18
C ILE A 74 19.97 -21.58 -23.32
N SER A 75 19.16 -21.63 -24.37
CA SER A 75 18.24 -22.74 -24.64
C SER A 75 18.94 -24.09 -24.81
N GLU A 76 20.23 -24.11 -25.15
CA GLU A 76 21.05 -25.32 -25.20
C GLU A 76 21.23 -25.97 -23.80
N ALA A 77 21.24 -25.16 -22.73
CA ALA A 77 21.49 -25.65 -21.39
C ALA A 77 20.36 -26.57 -20.89
N SER A 78 20.73 -27.65 -20.20
CA SER A 78 19.78 -28.55 -19.53
C SER A 78 19.47 -28.09 -18.11
N LEU A 79 20.44 -27.42 -17.47
CA LEU A 79 20.34 -26.81 -16.15
C LEU A 79 20.60 -25.31 -16.26
N ILE A 80 19.67 -24.50 -15.76
CA ILE A 80 19.78 -23.05 -15.67
C ILE A 80 19.82 -22.66 -14.20
N VAL A 81 20.90 -22.01 -13.78
CA VAL A 81 21.08 -21.56 -12.40
C VAL A 81 20.94 -20.05 -12.29
N GLY A 82 20.24 -19.60 -11.25
CA GLY A 82 20.12 -18.20 -10.87
C GLY A 82 20.15 -18.06 -9.34
N VAL A 83 20.27 -16.84 -8.82
CA VAL A 83 20.17 -16.60 -7.36
C VAL A 83 18.70 -16.51 -6.94
N LYS A 84 17.94 -15.64 -7.60
CA LYS A 84 16.51 -15.39 -7.33
C LYS A 84 15.64 -15.88 -8.50
N ARG A 85 14.32 -15.82 -8.29
CA ARG A 85 13.30 -16.09 -9.32
C ARG A 85 13.48 -15.24 -10.58
N MET A 86 12.96 -15.74 -11.70
CA MET A 86 12.88 -15.03 -12.98
C MET A 86 11.46 -14.54 -13.27
N PRO A 87 11.32 -13.54 -14.17
CA PRO A 87 10.06 -13.23 -14.83
C PRO A 87 9.47 -14.48 -15.51
N GLU A 88 8.15 -14.64 -15.42
CA GLU A 88 7.42 -15.82 -15.89
C GLU A 88 7.52 -15.98 -17.42
N ASP A 89 7.55 -14.88 -18.17
CA ASP A 89 7.69 -14.85 -19.63
C ASP A 89 9.02 -15.42 -20.12
N LEU A 90 10.07 -15.38 -19.29
CA LEU A 90 11.42 -15.82 -19.63
C LEU A 90 11.72 -17.28 -19.24
N VAL A 91 10.75 -17.99 -18.68
CA VAL A 91 10.89 -19.42 -18.34
C VAL A 91 10.86 -20.25 -19.62
N ILE A 92 11.94 -21.03 -19.84
CA ILE A 92 12.09 -21.92 -21.00
C ILE A 92 11.44 -23.28 -20.68
N PRO A 93 10.51 -23.78 -21.52
CA PRO A 93 9.85 -25.05 -21.27
C PRO A 93 10.78 -26.26 -21.23
N ARG A 94 10.42 -27.25 -20.40
CA ARG A 94 11.09 -28.56 -20.26
C ARG A 94 12.58 -28.44 -19.89
N LYS A 95 12.92 -27.48 -19.04
CA LYS A 95 14.27 -27.28 -18.48
C LYS A 95 14.32 -27.59 -16.99
N THR A 96 15.53 -27.77 -16.47
CA THR A 96 15.79 -27.80 -15.03
C THR A 96 16.31 -26.44 -14.58
N TYR A 97 15.71 -25.88 -13.53
CA TYR A 97 16.16 -24.64 -12.91
C TYR A 97 16.57 -24.85 -11.47
N ALA A 98 17.55 -24.08 -11.00
CA ALA A 98 17.89 -23.99 -9.57
C ALA A 98 18.03 -22.52 -9.14
N PHE A 99 17.22 -22.11 -8.17
CA PHE A 99 17.18 -20.76 -7.59
C PHE A 99 16.32 -20.74 -6.31
N PHE A 100 16.39 -19.67 -5.50
CA PHE A 100 15.44 -19.46 -4.40
C PHE A 100 14.08 -19.03 -4.96
N SER A 101 13.12 -19.97 -5.02
CA SER A 101 11.82 -19.70 -5.66
C SER A 101 10.81 -19.03 -4.74
N HIS A 102 10.95 -19.20 -3.41
CA HIS A 102 9.97 -18.75 -2.40
C HIS A 102 8.56 -19.33 -2.61
N THR A 103 8.43 -20.45 -3.33
CA THR A 103 7.13 -21.07 -3.64
C THR A 103 6.64 -22.01 -2.54
N ILE A 104 7.55 -22.54 -1.71
CA ILE A 104 7.26 -23.57 -0.70
C ILE A 104 6.34 -23.11 0.45
N LYS A 105 6.17 -21.80 0.63
CA LYS A 105 5.28 -21.18 1.63
C LYS A 105 3.89 -20.85 1.04
N ALA A 106 3.63 -21.20 -0.22
CA ALA A 106 2.38 -20.89 -0.93
C ALA A 106 1.98 -19.39 -0.90
N GLN A 107 2.98 -18.50 -0.86
CA GLN A 107 2.78 -17.06 -0.86
C GLN A 107 2.32 -16.58 -2.24
N GLU A 108 1.27 -15.76 -2.27
CA GLU A 108 0.53 -15.37 -3.48
C GLU A 108 1.44 -14.74 -4.55
N ALA A 109 2.37 -13.88 -4.13
CA ALA A 109 3.36 -13.25 -5.01
C ALA A 109 4.21 -14.23 -5.84
N ASN A 110 4.33 -15.50 -5.44
CA ASN A 110 5.14 -16.53 -6.11
C ASN A 110 4.30 -17.62 -6.81
N MET A 111 2.97 -17.56 -6.73
CA MET A 111 2.10 -18.60 -7.28
C MET A 111 1.98 -18.55 -8.80
N ALA A 112 1.98 -17.35 -9.40
CA ALA A 112 2.01 -17.20 -10.86
C ALA A 112 3.24 -17.89 -11.48
N LEU A 113 4.41 -17.71 -10.87
CA LEU A 113 5.63 -18.42 -11.26
C LEU A 113 5.49 -19.94 -11.10
N LEU A 114 4.94 -20.41 -9.97
CA LEU A 114 4.74 -21.84 -9.76
C LEU A 114 3.83 -22.46 -10.84
N GLU A 115 2.75 -21.78 -11.20
CA GLU A 115 1.84 -22.22 -12.27
C GLU A 115 2.52 -22.26 -13.63
N ASP A 116 3.31 -21.25 -13.97
CA ASP A 116 4.06 -21.22 -15.22
C ASP A 116 5.11 -22.35 -15.27
N LEU A 117 5.82 -22.61 -14.17
CA LEU A 117 6.77 -23.72 -14.05
C LEU A 117 6.08 -25.08 -14.26
N LEU A 118 4.89 -25.29 -13.68
CA LEU A 118 4.09 -26.50 -13.88
C LEU A 118 3.63 -26.62 -15.34
N LYS A 119 3.03 -25.56 -15.90
CA LYS A 119 2.53 -25.53 -17.28
C LYS A 119 3.63 -25.80 -18.31
N LYS A 120 4.82 -25.26 -18.07
CA LYS A 120 5.99 -25.41 -18.96
C LYS A 120 6.80 -26.68 -18.67
N GLU A 121 6.31 -27.56 -17.79
CA GLU A 121 6.96 -28.81 -17.39
C GLU A 121 8.39 -28.62 -16.89
N VAL A 122 8.64 -27.51 -16.18
CA VAL A 122 9.94 -27.19 -15.61
C VAL A 122 10.19 -28.02 -14.36
N ARG A 123 11.42 -28.53 -14.23
CA ARG A 123 11.92 -29.10 -12.99
C ARG A 123 12.58 -28.02 -12.14
N LEU A 124 11.98 -27.65 -11.01
CA LEU A 124 12.52 -26.64 -10.10
C LEU A 124 13.25 -27.30 -8.92
N ILE A 125 14.52 -26.93 -8.71
CA ILE A 125 15.30 -27.23 -7.50
C ILE A 125 15.36 -25.95 -6.67
N ASP A 126 14.72 -25.94 -5.50
CA ASP A 126 14.76 -24.78 -4.61
C ASP A 126 15.93 -24.90 -3.64
N TYR A 127 16.88 -23.96 -3.71
CA TYR A 127 18.00 -23.89 -2.78
C TYR A 127 17.53 -23.84 -1.31
N GLU A 128 16.32 -23.35 -1.05
CA GLU A 128 15.75 -23.29 0.29
C GLU A 128 15.65 -24.65 0.96
N LYS A 129 15.38 -25.69 0.18
CA LYS A 129 15.13 -27.04 0.67
C LYS A 129 16.35 -27.95 0.59
N MET A 130 17.51 -27.41 0.20
CA MET A 130 18.79 -28.13 0.27
C MET A 130 19.33 -28.10 1.70
N VAL A 131 18.95 -29.12 2.49
CA VAL A 131 19.32 -29.27 3.91
C VAL A 131 20.20 -30.51 4.13
N ASP A 132 21.05 -30.51 5.15
CA ASP A 132 21.86 -31.65 5.56
C ASP A 132 21.03 -32.68 6.37
N PRO A 133 21.59 -33.84 6.79
CA PRO A 133 20.85 -34.84 7.57
C PRO A 133 20.28 -34.35 8.91
N ASN A 134 20.81 -33.25 9.46
CA ASN A 134 20.33 -32.63 10.69
C ASN A 134 19.31 -31.50 10.42
N GLY A 135 18.93 -31.27 9.16
CA GLY A 135 18.00 -30.22 8.75
C GLY A 135 18.65 -28.85 8.55
N PHE A 136 19.98 -28.71 8.66
CA PHE A 136 20.65 -27.43 8.44
C PHE A 136 20.77 -27.12 6.95
N ARG A 137 20.40 -25.90 6.57
CA ARG A 137 20.49 -25.44 5.18
C ARG A 137 21.94 -25.44 4.70
N ILE A 138 22.20 -26.13 3.60
CA ILE A 138 23.51 -26.23 2.97
C ILE A 138 23.80 -24.96 2.17
N VAL A 139 22.78 -24.39 1.53
CA VAL A 139 22.90 -23.23 0.64
C VAL A 139 22.22 -22.02 1.28
N ALA A 140 23.00 -21.16 1.94
CA ALA A 140 22.48 -19.97 2.64
C ALA A 140 23.41 -18.75 2.49
N PHE A 141 22.82 -17.56 2.42
CA PHE A 141 23.56 -16.28 2.46
C PHE A 141 23.68 -15.68 3.88
N GLY A 142 23.33 -16.46 4.91
CA GLY A 142 23.17 -15.94 6.27
C GLY A 142 24.40 -15.19 6.81
N GLN A 143 25.60 -15.71 6.58
CA GLN A 143 26.83 -15.05 7.04
C GLN A 143 27.02 -13.66 6.43
N TRP A 144 26.83 -13.53 5.11
CA TRP A 144 26.96 -12.23 4.43
C TRP A 144 25.81 -11.27 4.73
N ALA A 145 24.63 -11.77 5.11
CA ALA A 145 23.58 -10.94 5.69
C ALA A 145 24.03 -10.37 7.04
N GLY A 146 24.65 -11.20 7.88
CA GLY A 146 25.31 -10.80 9.14
C GLY A 146 26.35 -9.71 8.95
N VAL A 147 27.31 -9.93 8.04
CA VAL A 147 28.38 -8.99 7.72
C VAL A 147 27.83 -7.64 7.24
N ALA A 148 26.96 -7.66 6.23
CA ALA A 148 26.39 -6.43 5.67
C ALA A 148 25.47 -5.71 6.67
N GLY A 149 24.67 -6.45 7.45
CA GLY A 149 23.81 -5.90 8.50
C GLY A 149 24.63 -5.22 9.58
N MET A 150 25.74 -5.82 10.02
CA MET A 150 26.61 -5.24 11.02
C MET A 150 27.31 -3.96 10.53
N ILE A 151 27.85 -3.97 9.30
CA ILE A 151 28.44 -2.75 8.70
C ILE A 151 27.42 -1.63 8.63
N ASN A 152 26.20 -1.94 8.18
CA ASN A 152 25.12 -0.96 8.05
C ASN A 152 24.69 -0.40 9.40
N ILE A 153 24.52 -1.22 10.44
CA ILE A 153 24.10 -0.70 11.75
C ILE A 153 25.20 0.10 12.45
N LEU A 154 26.49 -0.21 12.22
CA LEU A 154 27.59 0.63 12.68
C LEU A 154 27.56 2.02 12.03
N HIS A 155 27.31 2.09 10.72
CA HIS A 155 27.05 3.36 10.04
C HIS A 155 25.81 4.08 10.60
N GLY A 156 24.72 3.34 10.80
CA GLY A 156 23.48 3.87 11.38
C GLY A 156 23.68 4.43 12.79
N LEU A 157 24.48 3.77 13.62
CA LEU A 157 24.87 4.29 14.94
C LEU A 157 25.64 5.60 14.84
N GLY A 158 26.55 5.74 13.86
CA GLY A 158 27.21 7.01 13.56
C GLY A 158 26.18 8.13 13.33
N LEU A 159 25.25 7.92 12.39
CA LEU A 159 24.17 8.87 12.10
C LEU A 159 23.29 9.15 13.32
N ARG A 160 22.95 8.12 14.09
CA ARG A 160 22.10 8.27 15.29
C ARG A 160 22.80 9.07 16.37
N PHE A 161 24.08 8.83 16.62
CA PHE A 161 24.85 9.63 17.58
C PHE A 161 24.96 11.08 17.13
N LEU A 162 25.20 11.33 15.84
CA LEU A 162 25.23 12.69 15.30
C LEU A 162 23.90 13.42 15.51
N ALA A 163 22.78 12.76 15.20
CA ALA A 163 21.43 13.28 15.41
C ALA A 163 21.12 13.59 16.88
N LEU A 164 21.75 12.85 17.80
CA LEU A 164 21.66 13.07 19.25
C LEU A 164 22.70 14.08 19.78
N GLY A 165 23.46 14.74 18.90
CA GLY A 165 24.43 15.78 19.26
C GLY A 165 25.82 15.26 19.62
N HIS A 166 26.20 14.05 19.17
CA HIS A 166 27.49 13.45 19.46
C HIS A 166 28.29 13.15 18.19
N HIS A 167 29.54 13.64 18.16
CA HIS A 167 30.53 13.16 17.21
C HIS A 167 31.18 11.88 17.74
N THR A 168 31.16 10.79 16.98
CA THR A 168 31.75 9.50 17.37
C THR A 168 32.53 8.89 16.21
N PRO A 169 33.53 8.02 16.48
CA PRO A 169 34.29 7.32 15.43
C PRO A 169 33.43 6.55 14.41
N PHE A 170 32.23 6.09 14.82
CA PHE A 170 31.28 5.40 13.94
C PHE A 170 30.84 6.25 12.73
N MET A 171 30.95 7.59 12.80
CA MET A 171 30.60 8.53 11.73
C MET A 171 31.30 8.27 10.40
N HIS A 172 32.48 7.65 10.43
CA HIS A 172 33.32 7.46 9.25
C HIS A 172 33.12 6.09 8.58
N ILE A 173 32.32 5.20 9.18
CA ILE A 173 31.93 3.95 8.56
C ILE A 173 30.83 4.25 7.54
N GLY A 174 31.06 3.94 6.27
CA GLY A 174 30.03 3.96 5.22
C GLY A 174 29.14 2.72 5.21
N MET A 175 28.04 2.78 4.45
CA MET A 175 27.17 1.63 4.17
C MET A 175 27.91 0.51 3.44
N ALA A 176 27.48 -0.74 3.63
CA ALA A 176 28.15 -1.92 3.06
C ALA A 176 28.35 -1.84 1.54
N HIS A 177 27.39 -1.28 0.80
CA HIS A 177 27.46 -1.16 -0.66
C HIS A 177 28.38 -0.03 -1.15
N ASN A 178 28.87 0.86 -0.27
CA ASN A 178 29.84 1.90 -0.62
C ASN A 178 31.26 1.36 -0.75
N TYR A 179 31.52 0.17 -0.18
CA TYR A 179 32.82 -0.49 -0.30
C TYR A 179 32.86 -1.37 -1.53
N ARG A 180 34.03 -1.45 -2.16
CA ARG A 180 34.24 -2.31 -3.32
C ARG A 180 34.26 -3.80 -2.93
N ASN A 181 34.75 -4.09 -1.73
CA ASN A 181 34.88 -5.42 -1.16
C ASN A 181 34.86 -5.35 0.37
N VAL A 182 34.70 -6.50 1.01
CA VAL A 182 34.62 -6.60 2.48
C VAL A 182 35.90 -6.13 3.17
N SER A 183 37.08 -6.30 2.56
CA SER A 183 38.35 -5.89 3.16
C SER A 183 38.44 -4.37 3.37
N GLN A 184 37.88 -3.58 2.44
CA GLN A 184 37.78 -2.12 2.62
C GLN A 184 36.83 -1.74 3.76
N ALA A 185 35.69 -2.45 3.88
CA ALA A 185 34.76 -2.23 4.98
C ALA A 185 35.42 -2.56 6.34
N ILE A 186 36.13 -3.68 6.42
CA ILE A 186 36.90 -4.09 7.61
C ILE A 186 37.93 -3.02 7.98
N GLN A 187 38.64 -2.45 7.00
CA GLN A 187 39.60 -1.39 7.29
C GLN A 187 38.93 -0.15 7.92
N ALA A 188 37.77 0.28 7.41
CA ALA A 188 37.03 1.39 8.00
C ALA A 188 36.56 1.09 9.44
N VAL A 189 36.17 -0.16 9.72
CA VAL A 189 35.83 -0.59 11.08
C VAL A 189 37.06 -0.60 11.99
N ARG A 190 38.23 -1.05 11.50
CA ARG A 190 39.49 -1.00 12.25
C ARG A 190 39.92 0.42 12.58
N ASP A 191 39.78 1.34 11.64
CA ASP A 191 40.11 2.76 11.85
C ASP A 191 39.21 3.36 12.95
N CYS A 192 37.90 3.06 12.91
CA CYS A 192 36.97 3.39 14.00
C CYS A 192 37.39 2.75 15.33
N GLY A 193 37.78 1.47 15.32
CA GLY A 193 38.25 0.75 16.49
C GLY A 193 39.51 1.36 17.12
N TYR A 194 40.45 1.82 16.30
CA TYR A 194 41.64 2.53 16.76
C TYR A 194 41.27 3.83 17.50
N GLU A 195 40.39 4.64 16.93
CA GLU A 195 39.91 5.88 17.57
C GLU A 195 39.21 5.62 18.92
N ILE A 196 38.40 4.56 19.01
CA ILE A 196 37.79 4.11 20.26
C ILE A 196 38.89 3.75 21.28
N SER A 197 39.89 2.97 20.88
CA SER A 197 40.96 2.49 21.77
C SER A 197 41.83 3.60 22.38
N VAL A 198 41.97 4.74 21.69
CA VAL A 198 42.69 5.91 22.20
C VAL A 198 41.78 6.90 22.94
N GLY A 199 40.51 6.54 23.17
CA GLY A 199 39.60 7.26 24.04
C GLY A 199 38.84 8.42 23.37
N LEU A 200 38.62 8.37 22.05
CA LEU A 200 37.88 9.42 21.32
C LEU A 200 36.35 9.28 21.40
N MET A 201 35.83 8.35 22.21
CA MET A 201 34.40 8.25 22.51
C MET A 201 33.94 9.32 23.51
N PRO A 202 32.86 10.07 23.22
CA PRO A 202 32.28 11.03 24.17
C PRO A 202 31.83 10.37 25.48
N LYS A 203 32.29 10.90 26.61
CA LYS A 203 31.93 10.40 27.95
C LYS A 203 30.43 10.40 28.23
N SER A 204 29.68 11.34 27.62
CA SER A 204 28.23 11.47 27.78
C SER A 204 27.42 10.29 27.23
N ILE A 205 28.00 9.48 26.35
CA ILE A 205 27.36 8.28 25.77
C ILE A 205 27.41 7.10 26.75
N GLY A 206 28.44 7.04 27.60
CA GLY A 206 28.74 5.86 28.42
C GLY A 206 29.11 4.62 27.59
N PRO A 207 29.33 3.46 28.24
CA PRO A 207 29.82 2.26 27.57
C PRO A 207 28.84 1.76 26.50
N VAL A 208 29.35 1.45 25.30
CA VAL A 208 28.54 0.95 24.17
C VAL A 208 28.46 -0.57 24.23
N THR A 209 27.24 -1.10 24.28
CA THR A 209 26.96 -2.54 24.41
C THR A 209 26.18 -3.07 23.20
N PHE A 210 26.65 -4.18 22.63
CA PHE A 210 26.03 -4.88 21.51
C PHE A 210 25.46 -6.22 21.97
N CYS A 211 24.24 -6.54 21.56
CA CYS A 211 23.62 -7.83 21.85
C CYS A 211 23.30 -8.56 20.53
N PHE A 212 23.83 -9.77 20.36
CA PHE A 212 23.56 -10.62 19.21
C PHE A 212 22.57 -11.70 19.61
N THR A 213 21.51 -11.93 18.83
CA THR A 213 20.57 -13.03 19.07
C THR A 213 20.78 -14.16 18.08
N GLY A 214 20.75 -15.39 18.59
CA GLY A 214 21.01 -16.60 17.82
C GLY A 214 22.51 -16.89 17.66
N THR A 215 22.82 -18.16 17.41
CA THR A 215 24.19 -18.69 17.27
C THR A 215 24.50 -19.18 15.85
N GLY A 216 23.60 -18.90 14.90
CA GLY A 216 23.72 -19.29 13.50
C GLY A 216 24.65 -18.41 12.67
N ASN A 217 24.68 -18.66 11.36
CA ASN A 217 25.59 -17.99 10.42
C ASN A 217 25.42 -16.47 10.38
N VAL A 218 24.19 -15.97 10.54
CA VAL A 218 23.92 -14.52 10.61
C VAL A 218 24.65 -13.87 11.78
N SER A 219 24.48 -14.43 12.98
CA SER A 219 25.15 -13.92 14.18
C SER A 219 26.67 -14.01 14.06
N LYS A 220 27.20 -15.13 13.54
CA LYS A 220 28.65 -15.28 13.29
C LYS A 220 29.19 -14.25 12.31
N GLY A 221 28.51 -14.01 11.19
CA GLY A 221 28.92 -13.00 10.21
C GLY A 221 28.88 -11.57 10.75
N ALA A 222 27.92 -11.26 11.63
CA ALA A 222 27.90 -9.97 12.32
C ALA A 222 29.05 -9.86 13.34
N GLN A 223 29.37 -10.96 14.03
CA GLN A 223 30.51 -11.03 14.95
C GLN A 223 31.85 -10.89 14.22
N ASP A 224 32.00 -11.42 13.01
CA ASP A 224 33.21 -11.24 12.19
C ASP A 224 33.55 -9.75 11.99
N ILE A 225 32.54 -8.86 11.99
CA ILE A 225 32.73 -7.40 11.87
C ILE A 225 32.94 -6.72 13.22
N ILE A 226 32.19 -7.06 14.28
CA ILE A 226 32.40 -6.43 15.60
C ILE A 226 33.79 -6.74 16.17
N ASN A 227 34.35 -7.91 15.84
CA ASN A 227 35.69 -8.35 16.27
C ASN A 227 36.82 -7.46 15.75
N GLU A 228 36.54 -6.60 14.77
CA GLU A 228 37.50 -5.63 14.24
C GLU A 228 37.50 -4.31 15.03
N LEU A 229 36.59 -4.15 16.02
CA LEU A 229 36.63 -3.12 17.05
C LEU A 229 37.38 -3.64 18.30
N PRO A 230 37.84 -2.77 19.22
CA PRO A 230 38.32 -3.18 20.54
C PRO A 230 37.12 -3.70 21.37
N VAL A 231 36.73 -4.96 21.14
CA VAL A 231 35.55 -5.58 21.74
C VAL A 231 35.91 -6.48 22.91
N GLU A 232 35.12 -6.43 23.98
CA GLU A 232 35.13 -7.39 25.08
C GLU A 232 33.80 -8.14 25.12
N TYR A 233 33.88 -9.47 25.08
CA TYR A 233 32.69 -10.33 25.21
C TYR A 233 32.37 -10.57 26.67
N VAL A 234 31.10 -10.42 27.03
CA VAL A 234 30.58 -10.59 28.38
C VAL A 234 29.36 -11.50 28.40
N GLU A 235 29.16 -12.17 29.52
CA GLU A 235 27.97 -13.00 29.73
C GLU A 235 26.71 -12.11 29.89
N PRO A 236 25.52 -12.61 29.54
CA PRO A 236 24.30 -11.78 29.56
C PRO A 236 23.97 -11.16 30.92
N HIS A 237 24.38 -11.80 32.02
CA HIS A 237 24.17 -11.29 33.38
C HIS A 237 25.13 -10.15 33.76
N GLU A 238 26.30 -10.06 33.10
CA GLU A 238 27.32 -9.02 33.32
C GLU A 238 27.01 -7.72 32.56
N LEU A 239 26.11 -7.78 31.56
CA LEU A 239 25.73 -6.64 30.73
C LEU A 239 25.33 -5.40 31.54
N LYS A 240 24.63 -5.61 32.65
CA LYS A 240 24.21 -4.52 33.53
C LYS A 240 25.44 -3.77 34.06
N ASP A 241 26.39 -4.49 34.64
CA ASP A 241 27.54 -3.90 35.31
C ASP A 241 28.45 -3.17 34.31
N VAL A 242 28.69 -3.77 33.14
CA VAL A 242 29.48 -3.10 32.08
C VAL A 242 28.76 -1.94 31.43
N SER A 243 27.42 -1.98 31.35
CA SER A 243 26.64 -0.85 30.79
C SER A 243 26.71 0.41 31.65
N GLU A 244 27.00 0.25 32.95
CA GLU A 244 27.08 1.32 33.95
C GLU A 244 28.53 1.75 34.23
N THR A 245 29.48 0.80 34.28
CA THR A 245 30.85 1.04 34.76
C THR A 245 31.96 0.60 33.79
N GLY A 246 31.59 0.14 32.59
CA GLY A 246 32.54 -0.31 31.59
C GLY A 246 33.54 0.76 31.14
N ASP A 247 34.66 0.30 30.61
CA ASP A 247 35.70 1.13 30.03
C ASP A 247 35.23 1.69 28.68
N MET A 248 35.52 2.97 28.44
CA MET A 248 35.13 3.70 27.25
C MET A 248 36.11 3.53 26.08
N THR A 249 37.28 2.91 26.30
CA THR A 249 38.24 2.61 25.24
C THR A 249 37.95 1.29 24.52
N LYS A 250 36.80 0.67 24.81
CA LYS A 250 36.33 -0.58 24.19
C LYS A 250 34.81 -0.58 24.07
N VAL A 251 34.31 -1.53 23.28
CA VAL A 251 32.89 -1.85 23.17
C VAL A 251 32.63 -3.21 23.79
N TYR A 252 31.41 -3.46 24.25
CA TYR A 252 31.04 -4.72 24.88
C TYR A 252 30.07 -5.50 24.00
N ALA A 253 30.21 -6.82 23.93
CA ALA A 253 29.35 -7.69 23.14
C ALA A 253 28.83 -8.88 23.96
N THR A 254 27.60 -9.31 23.73
CA THR A 254 27.06 -10.57 24.26
C THR A 254 26.32 -11.34 23.19
N VAL A 255 26.32 -12.68 23.28
CA VAL A 255 25.63 -13.57 22.32
C VAL A 255 24.57 -14.39 23.04
N LEU A 256 23.31 -14.15 22.69
CA LEU A 256 22.17 -14.81 23.30
C LEU A 256 21.74 -16.06 22.54
N SER A 257 21.88 -17.19 23.22
CA SER A 257 21.12 -18.42 22.96
C SER A 257 19.72 -18.42 23.62
N ARG A 258 18.82 -19.31 23.18
CA ARG A 258 17.43 -19.42 23.66
C ARG A 258 17.33 -19.49 25.20
N HIS A 259 18.18 -20.28 25.86
CA HIS A 259 18.17 -20.46 27.31
C HIS A 259 18.46 -19.18 28.12
N HIS A 260 19.07 -18.17 27.51
CA HIS A 260 19.35 -16.90 28.21
C HIS A 260 18.14 -15.98 28.30
N HIS A 261 17.12 -16.15 27.44
CA HIS A 261 16.00 -15.22 27.36
C HIS A 261 14.63 -15.88 27.32
N VAL A 262 14.54 -17.18 27.03
CA VAL A 262 13.29 -17.95 27.04
C VAL A 262 13.17 -18.69 28.37
N MET A 263 11.99 -18.63 28.99
CA MET A 263 11.73 -19.29 30.27
C MET A 263 10.27 -19.78 30.34
N ARG A 264 10.03 -20.91 31.01
CA ARG A 264 8.70 -21.43 31.26
C ARG A 264 7.93 -20.47 32.15
N LYS A 265 6.65 -20.23 31.85
CA LYS A 265 5.80 -19.27 32.59
C LYS A 265 5.57 -19.66 34.06
N SER A 266 5.67 -20.95 34.40
CA SER A 266 5.35 -21.46 35.75
C SER A 266 6.48 -21.33 36.75
N ASP A 267 7.71 -21.66 36.37
CA ASP A 267 8.87 -21.78 37.28
C ASP A 267 10.12 -21.04 36.79
N GLY A 268 10.09 -20.52 35.56
CA GLY A 268 11.21 -19.79 34.97
C GLY A 268 12.36 -20.65 34.45
N VAL A 269 12.19 -21.96 34.34
CA VAL A 269 13.21 -22.88 33.80
C VAL A 269 13.10 -22.96 32.28
N TYR A 270 14.21 -23.17 31.58
CA TYR A 270 14.23 -23.45 30.14
C TYR A 270 14.48 -24.94 29.88
N ASP A 271 13.49 -25.64 29.32
CA ASP A 271 13.66 -27.00 28.80
C ASP A 271 13.61 -26.98 27.25
N PRO A 272 14.70 -27.33 26.55
CA PRO A 272 14.75 -27.28 25.09
C PRO A 272 13.75 -28.19 24.39
N LEU A 273 13.49 -29.39 24.92
CA LEU A 273 12.65 -30.40 24.27
C LEU A 273 11.17 -30.08 24.46
N GLU A 274 10.78 -29.60 25.65
CA GLU A 274 9.42 -29.14 25.89
C GLU A 274 9.14 -27.86 25.10
N TYR A 275 10.09 -26.93 25.01
CA TYR A 275 9.93 -25.71 24.21
C TYR A 275 9.65 -26.00 22.73
N GLU A 276 10.33 -26.99 22.15
CA GLU A 276 10.16 -27.33 20.73
C GLU A 276 8.77 -27.94 20.46
N ASN A 277 8.19 -28.65 21.44
CA ASN A 277 6.86 -29.28 21.31
C ASN A 277 5.70 -28.38 21.80
N HIS A 278 5.96 -27.51 22.78
CA HIS A 278 4.99 -26.70 23.51
C HIS A 278 5.49 -25.26 23.74
N PRO A 279 5.81 -24.51 22.68
CA PRO A 279 6.35 -23.15 22.81
C PRO A 279 5.40 -22.17 23.51
N GLU A 280 4.09 -22.45 23.53
CA GLU A 280 3.05 -21.66 24.20
C GLU A 280 3.21 -21.59 25.73
N LEU A 281 3.91 -22.55 26.34
CA LEU A 281 4.19 -22.58 27.78
C LEU A 281 5.30 -21.61 28.20
N TYR A 282 6.00 -21.02 27.23
CA TYR A 282 7.19 -20.21 27.45
C TYR A 282 6.93 -18.73 27.19
N THR A 283 7.79 -17.89 27.77
CA THR A 283 7.81 -16.43 27.56
C THR A 283 9.24 -15.93 27.43
N SER A 284 9.41 -14.74 26.85
CA SER A 284 10.71 -14.07 26.74
C SER A 284 10.88 -13.04 27.85
N HIS A 285 11.99 -13.08 28.57
CA HIS A 285 12.35 -12.08 29.58
C HIS A 285 13.45 -11.11 29.11
N PHE A 286 13.81 -11.17 27.82
CA PHE A 286 14.81 -10.31 27.17
C PHE A 286 14.60 -8.82 27.47
N ARG A 287 13.34 -8.36 27.44
CA ARG A 287 12.91 -6.99 27.75
C ARG A 287 13.38 -6.46 29.11
N THR A 288 13.64 -7.35 30.07
CA THR A 288 13.97 -6.99 31.46
C THR A 288 15.41 -7.34 31.84
N SER A 289 15.96 -8.43 31.32
CA SER A 289 17.31 -8.88 31.68
C SER A 289 18.41 -8.33 30.79
N VAL A 290 18.12 -8.05 29.51
CA VAL A 290 19.17 -7.71 28.52
C VAL A 290 18.90 -6.39 27.80
N ALA A 291 17.70 -6.20 27.25
CA ALA A 291 17.37 -5.03 26.45
C ALA A 291 17.63 -3.67 27.14
N PRO A 292 17.36 -3.50 28.47
CA PRO A 292 17.64 -2.24 29.16
C PRO A 292 19.11 -1.85 29.23
N TYR A 293 20.03 -2.81 29.04
CA TYR A 293 21.47 -2.63 29.15
C TYR A 293 22.18 -2.70 27.80
N THR A 294 21.42 -2.85 26.71
CA THR A 294 21.92 -2.97 25.33
C THR A 294 21.86 -1.63 24.62
N THR A 295 22.93 -1.18 23.97
CA THR A 295 22.94 -0.01 23.09
C THR A 295 22.43 -0.34 21.70
N CYS A 296 22.87 -1.46 21.13
CA CYS A 296 22.49 -1.90 19.79
C CYS A 296 22.17 -3.39 19.77
N LEU A 297 20.97 -3.74 19.30
CA LEU A 297 20.52 -5.13 19.14
C LEU A 297 20.77 -5.59 17.70
N ILE A 298 21.47 -6.71 17.52
CA ILE A 298 21.62 -7.42 16.25
C ILE A 298 20.75 -8.66 16.32
N ASN A 299 19.57 -8.59 15.71
CA ASN A 299 18.60 -9.66 15.73
C ASN A 299 18.76 -10.59 14.52
N GLY A 300 19.02 -11.87 14.78
CA GLY A 300 19.23 -12.90 13.75
C GLY A 300 18.53 -14.22 14.04
N ILE A 301 17.50 -14.20 14.90
CA ILE A 301 16.76 -15.41 15.27
C ILE A 301 15.74 -15.79 14.22
N TYR A 302 15.57 -17.10 14.05
CA TYR A 302 14.37 -17.65 13.42
C TYR A 302 13.22 -17.60 14.43
N TRP A 303 12.07 -17.11 13.99
CA TRP A 303 10.85 -17.00 14.81
C TRP A 303 9.63 -17.54 14.07
N ASP A 304 8.76 -18.23 14.79
CA ASP A 304 7.46 -18.69 14.30
C ASP A 304 6.31 -18.17 15.19
N ARG A 305 5.10 -18.13 14.64
CA ARG A 305 3.91 -17.55 15.30
C ARG A 305 3.52 -18.20 16.62
N HIS A 306 3.94 -19.44 16.88
CA HIS A 306 3.64 -20.17 18.11
C HIS A 306 4.69 -19.92 19.20
N THR A 307 5.84 -19.31 18.86
CA THR A 307 6.90 -18.98 19.81
C THR A 307 6.81 -17.56 20.39
N PRO A 308 7.28 -17.35 21.64
CA PRO A 308 7.25 -16.03 22.25
C PRO A 308 8.12 -15.02 21.49
N ARG A 309 7.56 -13.83 21.24
CA ARG A 309 8.30 -12.69 20.65
C ARG A 309 9.44 -12.23 21.57
N LEU A 310 10.51 -11.69 20.97
CA LEU A 310 11.67 -11.17 21.68
C LEU A 310 11.36 -9.81 22.33
N LEU A 311 10.74 -8.89 21.58
CA LEU A 311 10.26 -7.59 22.06
C LEU A 311 8.84 -7.30 21.55
N ARG A 312 7.96 -6.84 22.45
CA ARG A 312 6.61 -6.39 22.13
C ARG A 312 6.53 -4.85 22.03
N ARG A 313 5.46 -4.32 21.44
CA ARG A 313 5.16 -2.87 21.41
C ARG A 313 5.14 -2.25 22.81
N SER A 314 4.53 -2.94 23.75
CA SER A 314 4.48 -2.49 25.16
C SER A 314 5.84 -2.55 25.87
N ASP A 315 6.81 -3.30 25.34
CA ASP A 315 8.17 -3.34 25.87
C ASP A 315 9.01 -2.18 25.34
N ALA A 316 8.84 -1.86 24.05
CA ALA A 316 9.46 -0.70 23.40
C ALA A 316 9.19 0.61 24.16
N GLN A 317 7.94 0.87 24.54
CA GLN A 317 7.55 2.05 25.35
C GLN A 317 8.28 2.12 26.71
N LYS A 318 8.59 0.98 27.32
CA LYS A 318 9.31 0.93 28.60
C LYS A 318 10.81 1.17 28.40
N LEU A 319 11.35 0.71 27.28
CA LEU A 319 12.76 0.83 26.91
C LEU A 319 13.12 2.24 26.42
N MET A 320 12.16 3.03 25.92
CA MET A 320 12.36 4.44 25.51
C MET A 320 12.48 5.44 26.69
N ARG A 321 12.53 4.94 27.93
CA ARG A 321 12.69 5.79 29.11
C ARG A 321 14.16 6.12 29.38
N PRO A 322 14.47 7.34 29.83
CA PRO A 322 15.84 7.71 30.14
C PRO A 322 16.44 6.84 31.25
N PRO A 323 17.76 6.56 31.19
CA PRO A 323 18.43 5.79 32.23
C PRO A 323 18.29 6.48 33.60
N LYS A 324 18.01 5.70 34.65
CA LYS A 324 17.86 6.24 36.02
C LYS A 324 19.13 6.91 36.57
N ASN A 325 20.30 6.56 36.03
CA ASN A 325 21.62 7.06 36.41
C ASN A 325 22.26 7.82 35.23
N SER A 326 21.61 8.85 34.70
CA SER A 326 22.20 9.66 33.64
C SER A 326 23.39 10.47 34.16
N LEU A 327 24.50 10.44 33.42
CA LEU A 327 25.68 11.24 33.70
C LEU A 327 25.34 12.75 33.66
N PRO A 328 26.10 13.61 34.37
CA PRO A 328 25.87 15.05 34.36
C PRO A 328 25.95 15.59 32.92
N CYS A 329 24.82 16.06 32.38
CA CYS A 329 24.74 16.63 31.05
C CYS A 329 24.86 18.16 31.09
N ASN A 330 25.55 18.73 30.10
CA ASN A 330 25.51 20.16 29.82
C ASN A 330 25.07 20.39 28.36
N LYS A 331 24.80 21.65 27.97
CA LYS A 331 24.27 21.97 26.63
C LYS A 331 25.15 21.46 25.47
N GLY A 332 26.46 21.27 25.68
CA GLY A 332 27.39 20.75 24.68
C GLY A 332 27.68 19.24 24.77
N SER A 333 27.10 18.55 25.74
CA SER A 333 27.26 17.11 25.98
C SER A 333 25.93 16.55 26.48
N PRO A 334 24.93 16.43 25.58
CA PRO A 334 23.60 15.95 25.96
C PRO A 334 23.65 14.51 26.45
N ALA A 335 22.69 14.12 27.30
CA ALA A 335 22.51 12.72 27.66
C ALA A 335 21.74 11.99 26.55
N LEU A 336 21.98 10.68 26.42
CA LEU A 336 21.19 9.85 25.53
C LEU A 336 19.73 9.73 26.04
N PRO A 337 18.73 9.69 25.13
CA PRO A 337 17.32 9.64 25.51
C PRO A 337 16.94 8.31 26.18
N HIS A 338 17.61 7.21 25.83
CA HIS A 338 17.44 5.87 26.37
C HIS A 338 18.67 5.01 26.02
N LYS A 339 18.83 3.83 26.64
CA LYS A 339 20.01 2.98 26.44
C LYS A 339 19.99 2.27 25.08
N LEU A 340 18.90 1.59 24.73
CA LEU A 340 18.73 0.89 23.45
C LEU A 340 18.49 1.90 22.35
N LEU A 341 19.49 2.20 21.52
CA LEU A 341 19.38 3.24 20.49
C LEU A 341 19.03 2.69 19.12
N ALA A 342 19.45 1.45 18.83
CA ALA A 342 19.34 0.89 17.49
C ALA A 342 19.04 -0.62 17.52
N ILE A 343 18.29 -1.09 16.52
CA ILE A 343 17.98 -2.49 16.28
C ILE A 343 18.27 -2.79 14.80
N CYS A 344 19.24 -3.66 14.55
CA CYS A 344 19.45 -4.29 13.25
C CYS A 344 18.72 -5.63 13.24
N ASP A 345 17.54 -5.66 12.63
CA ASP A 345 16.77 -6.89 12.47
C ASP A 345 17.10 -7.58 11.14
N ILE A 346 18.12 -8.43 11.17
CA ILE A 346 18.64 -9.14 9.99
C ILE A 346 17.69 -10.25 9.53
N SER A 347 16.79 -10.74 10.41
CA SER A 347 15.76 -11.69 10.00
C SER A 347 14.76 -11.05 9.04
N ALA A 348 14.50 -9.75 9.20
CA ALA A 348 13.61 -8.93 8.37
C ALA A 348 12.20 -9.54 8.23
N ASP A 349 11.70 -10.17 9.30
CA ASP A 349 10.36 -10.77 9.33
C ASP A 349 9.33 -9.76 9.83
N THR A 350 8.48 -9.23 8.93
CA THR A 350 7.42 -8.28 9.32
C THR A 350 6.44 -8.93 10.30
N ASP A 351 6.10 -8.21 11.37
CA ASP A 351 5.36 -8.77 12.51
C ASP A 351 6.02 -10.05 13.06
N GLY A 352 7.36 -10.06 13.13
CA GLY A 352 8.17 -11.20 13.58
C GLY A 352 8.59 -11.15 15.06
N SER A 353 9.81 -11.57 15.36
CA SER A 353 10.31 -11.58 16.75
C SER A 353 10.35 -10.19 17.41
N ILE A 354 10.42 -9.13 16.61
CA ILE A 354 10.25 -7.73 17.01
C ILE A 354 8.86 -7.27 16.55
N GLU A 355 7.88 -7.24 17.46
CA GLU A 355 6.44 -7.04 17.12
C GLU A 355 6.13 -5.73 16.38
N PHE A 356 6.94 -4.70 16.61
CA PHE A 356 6.75 -3.37 16.02
C PHE A 356 7.46 -3.18 14.69
N MET A 357 8.20 -4.19 14.20
CA MET A 357 8.78 -4.15 12.87
C MET A 357 7.69 -4.51 11.84
N ASN A 358 6.95 -3.50 11.38
CA ASN A 358 5.83 -3.69 10.45
C ASN A 358 6.29 -3.67 8.98
N VAL A 359 7.39 -2.98 8.69
CA VAL A 359 7.91 -2.77 7.33
C VAL A 359 9.43 -2.97 7.32
N CYS A 360 9.93 -3.68 6.30
CA CYS A 360 11.36 -3.82 6.05
C CYS A 360 11.94 -2.53 5.47
N THR A 361 13.04 -2.04 6.03
CA THR A 361 13.85 -0.99 5.38
C THR A 361 14.44 -1.51 4.05
N THR A 362 14.87 -0.61 3.17
CA THR A 362 15.47 -1.00 1.87
C THR A 362 16.90 -0.49 1.75
N ILE A 363 17.70 -0.99 0.81
CA ILE A 363 19.06 -0.46 0.59
C ILE A 363 19.04 1.06 0.28
N ASN A 364 17.97 1.55 -0.37
CA ASN A 364 17.79 2.99 -0.68
C ASN A 364 17.36 3.82 0.54
N LYS A 365 16.59 3.22 1.45
CA LYS A 365 16.13 3.80 2.72
C LYS A 365 16.47 2.83 3.85
N PRO A 366 17.75 2.76 4.27
CA PRO A 366 18.26 1.68 5.11
C PRO A 366 17.90 1.82 6.58
N PHE A 367 17.42 2.99 7.01
CA PHE A 367 17.04 3.26 8.38
C PHE A 367 15.68 3.94 8.45
N CYS A 368 14.90 3.59 9.46
CA CYS A 368 13.78 4.37 9.95
C CYS A 368 13.89 4.52 11.47
N LEU A 369 13.27 5.54 12.04
CA LEU A 369 13.12 5.68 13.48
C LEU A 369 11.74 5.13 13.87
N TYR A 370 11.71 4.26 14.88
CA TYR A 370 10.47 3.79 15.49
C TYR A 370 10.22 4.51 16.80
N ASP A 371 9.15 5.31 16.85
CA ASP A 371 8.63 5.93 18.08
C ASP A 371 7.54 5.04 18.69
N ALA A 372 7.83 4.43 19.84
CA ALA A 372 6.92 3.52 20.52
C ALA A 372 5.73 4.24 21.21
N ASP A 373 5.83 5.54 21.48
CA ASP A 373 4.75 6.31 22.10
C ASP A 373 3.70 6.71 21.07
N GLN A 374 4.14 7.06 19.86
CA GLN A 374 3.25 7.44 18.74
C GLN A 374 2.87 6.25 17.85
N HIS A 375 3.61 5.14 17.92
CA HIS A 375 3.51 4.00 17.01
C HIS A 375 3.71 4.40 15.53
N ILE A 376 4.62 5.34 15.29
CA ILE A 376 4.92 5.86 13.95
C ILE A 376 6.36 5.48 13.59
N ASP A 377 6.52 4.94 12.38
CA ASP A 377 7.81 4.83 11.70
C ASP A 377 8.07 6.14 10.93
N ASN A 378 9.16 6.84 11.21
CA ASN A 378 9.57 8.05 10.50
C ASN A 378 10.89 7.85 9.73
N ASP A 379 10.99 8.44 8.53
CA ASP A 379 12.19 8.41 7.67
C ASP A 379 13.38 9.24 8.22
N SER A 380 13.28 9.74 9.46
CA SER A 380 14.30 10.53 10.13
C SER A 380 15.21 9.65 10.97
N VAL A 381 16.43 10.13 11.25
CA VAL A 381 17.30 9.58 12.31
C VAL A 381 17.28 10.45 13.57
N GLU A 382 16.56 11.58 13.53
CA GLU A 382 16.37 12.54 14.62
C GLU A 382 15.06 12.28 15.39
N GLY A 383 15.05 12.55 16.70
CA GLY A 383 13.88 12.37 17.56
C GLY A 383 14.03 11.24 18.58
N ASN A 384 12.98 11.01 19.38
CA ASN A 384 12.93 9.95 20.39
C ASN A 384 12.49 8.63 19.75
N GLY A 385 13.22 7.53 19.94
CA GLY A 385 12.90 6.26 19.29
C GLY A 385 14.10 5.36 18.99
N PHE A 386 13.83 4.16 18.48
CA PHE A 386 14.84 3.19 18.06
C PHE A 386 15.18 3.36 16.58
N LEU A 387 16.46 3.46 16.24
CA LEU A 387 16.90 3.36 14.86
C LEU A 387 16.76 1.91 14.40
N MET A 388 15.87 1.65 13.44
CA MET A 388 15.61 0.33 12.88
C MET A 388 16.36 0.15 11.56
N CYS A 389 16.99 -1.01 11.37
CA CYS A 389 17.56 -1.47 10.11
C CYS A 389 17.12 -2.92 9.87
N SER A 390 16.23 -3.14 8.91
CA SER A 390 15.60 -4.43 8.59
C SER A 390 15.59 -4.71 7.08
N ILE A 391 16.77 -4.73 6.44
CA ILE A 391 16.89 -4.94 5.00
C ILE A 391 16.80 -6.44 4.67
N ASP A 392 15.84 -6.82 3.82
CA ASP A 392 15.55 -8.22 3.46
C ASP A 392 16.57 -8.87 2.50
N ASN A 393 17.35 -8.06 1.79
CA ASN A 393 18.31 -8.49 0.78
C ASN A 393 19.76 -8.06 1.08
N LEU A 394 20.12 -7.94 2.35
CA LEU A 394 21.45 -7.51 2.85
C LEU A 394 22.67 -8.05 2.07
N PRO A 395 22.77 -9.36 1.73
CA PRO A 395 23.95 -9.87 1.03
C PRO A 395 24.14 -9.29 -0.40
N ALA A 396 23.13 -8.64 -0.99
CA ALA A 396 23.24 -7.96 -2.28
C ALA A 396 24.18 -6.74 -2.23
N GLN A 397 24.47 -6.23 -1.03
CA GLN A 397 25.41 -5.11 -0.82
C GLN A 397 26.88 -5.55 -0.92
N LEU A 398 27.18 -6.84 -0.72
CA LEU A 398 28.50 -7.45 -0.89
C LEU A 398 28.45 -8.59 -1.92
N PRO A 399 28.18 -8.25 -3.21
CA PRO A 399 27.76 -9.24 -4.18
C PRO A 399 28.86 -10.19 -4.65
N ILE A 400 30.13 -9.79 -4.61
CA ILE A 400 31.26 -10.62 -5.05
C ILE A 400 31.48 -11.74 -4.04
N GLU A 401 31.62 -11.39 -2.77
CA GLU A 401 31.90 -12.35 -1.71
C GLU A 401 30.70 -13.26 -1.44
N ALA A 402 29.47 -12.72 -1.52
CA ALA A 402 28.27 -13.54 -1.48
C ALA A 402 28.23 -14.56 -2.63
N THR A 403 28.67 -14.18 -3.83
CA THR A 403 28.76 -15.07 -5.01
C THR A 403 29.84 -16.16 -4.83
N GLU A 404 30.98 -15.80 -4.26
CA GLU A 404 32.08 -16.75 -3.97
C GLU A 404 31.66 -17.77 -2.92
N TYR A 405 31.14 -17.31 -1.78
CA TYR A 405 30.69 -18.15 -0.69
C TYR A 405 29.53 -19.07 -1.09
N PHE A 406 28.57 -18.55 -1.86
CA PHE A 406 27.44 -19.33 -2.33
C PHE A 406 27.88 -20.48 -3.24
N GLY A 407 28.82 -20.23 -4.16
CA GLY A 407 29.33 -21.27 -5.05
C GLY A 407 30.15 -22.36 -4.33
N ASP A 408 30.81 -22.06 -3.21
CA ASP A 408 31.54 -23.06 -2.40
C ASP A 408 30.62 -24.16 -1.88
N HIS A 409 29.45 -23.76 -1.38
CA HIS A 409 28.47 -24.66 -0.78
C HIS A 409 27.62 -25.42 -1.81
N ALA A 410 27.64 -24.99 -3.07
CA ALA A 410 26.93 -25.62 -4.19
C ALA A 410 27.74 -26.75 -4.90
N SER A 411 28.95 -27.07 -4.44
CA SER A 411 29.95 -27.84 -5.21
C SER A 411 29.85 -29.39 -5.13
N ARG A 412 28.98 -30.00 -4.31
CA ARG A 412 28.92 -31.48 -4.12
C ARG A 412 28.35 -32.29 -5.32
N PRO A 413 28.78 -33.55 -5.55
CA PRO A 413 28.36 -34.42 -6.68
C PRO A 413 26.96 -35.05 -6.51
N LEU A 414 26.38 -35.57 -7.62
CA LEU A 414 24.99 -36.03 -7.71
C LEU A 414 24.78 -37.55 -7.83
N ASP A 415 25.72 -38.35 -8.33
CA ASP A 415 25.36 -39.69 -8.86
C ASP A 415 25.88 -40.86 -8.00
N GLU A 416 25.00 -41.37 -7.15
CA GLU A 416 24.45 -42.71 -7.40
C GLU A 416 23.03 -42.46 -7.96
N GLU A 417 22.38 -43.38 -8.69
CA GLU A 417 20.95 -43.22 -9.06
C GLU A 417 20.02 -43.43 -7.84
N GLU A 418 20.38 -42.75 -6.76
CA GLU A 418 19.60 -42.32 -5.63
C GLU A 418 20.10 -40.89 -5.40
N PHE A 419 19.37 -39.88 -5.89
CA PHE A 419 19.67 -38.48 -5.57
C PHE A 419 20.08 -38.39 -4.09
N SER A 420 21.21 -37.74 -3.79
CA SER A 420 21.54 -37.43 -2.39
C SER A 420 20.27 -36.81 -1.77
N PRO A 421 19.76 -37.30 -0.62
CA PRO A 421 18.47 -36.87 -0.08
C PRO A 421 18.31 -35.35 -0.11
N GLN A 422 19.41 -34.62 0.09
CA GLN A 422 19.49 -33.16 0.10
C GLN A 422 19.11 -32.47 -1.22
N VAL A 423 19.38 -33.07 -2.38
CA VAL A 423 19.00 -32.52 -3.70
C VAL A 423 17.63 -33.06 -4.11
N ARG A 424 17.38 -34.36 -3.89
CA ARG A 424 16.10 -35.00 -4.20
C ARG A 424 14.94 -34.28 -3.55
N ASP A 425 15.12 -34.03 -2.25
CA ASP A 425 14.08 -33.51 -1.39
C ASP A 425 13.91 -31.99 -1.58
N ALA A 426 14.77 -31.37 -2.41
CA ALA A 426 14.67 -29.98 -2.81
C ALA A 426 13.99 -29.78 -4.18
N VAL A 427 13.64 -30.85 -4.90
CA VAL A 427 12.91 -30.75 -6.18
C VAL A 427 11.43 -30.45 -5.91
N ILE A 428 11.00 -29.23 -6.23
CA ILE A 428 9.63 -28.76 -5.98
C ILE A 428 8.67 -29.25 -7.06
N THR A 429 9.02 -29.03 -8.32
CA THR A 429 8.21 -29.39 -9.49
C THR A 429 8.99 -30.35 -10.38
N SER A 430 8.29 -31.26 -11.07
CA SER A 430 8.83 -32.07 -12.16
C SER A 430 7.69 -32.61 -13.02
N ASN A 431 7.89 -32.67 -14.34
CA ASN A 431 6.91 -33.25 -15.29
C ASN A 431 5.50 -32.65 -15.15
N GLY A 432 5.44 -31.33 -14.94
CA GLY A 432 4.19 -30.58 -14.80
C GLY A 432 3.41 -30.81 -13.52
N LYS A 433 4.02 -31.45 -12.51
CA LYS A 433 3.41 -31.70 -11.20
C LYS A 433 4.34 -31.29 -10.06
N LEU A 434 3.76 -31.03 -8.89
CA LEU A 434 4.52 -30.98 -7.63
C LEU A 434 5.04 -32.39 -7.30
N THR A 435 6.22 -32.48 -6.70
CA THR A 435 6.72 -33.77 -6.20
C THR A 435 6.05 -34.11 -4.86
N PRO A 436 6.03 -35.40 -4.42
CA PRO A 436 5.26 -35.83 -3.25
C PRO A 436 5.51 -35.04 -1.95
N LYS A 437 6.75 -34.57 -1.72
CA LYS A 437 7.08 -33.76 -0.53
C LYS A 437 6.46 -32.36 -0.54
N PHE A 438 6.02 -31.88 -1.71
CA PHE A 438 5.51 -30.53 -1.92
C PHE A 438 4.04 -30.50 -2.36
N GLU A 439 3.36 -31.64 -2.44
CA GLU A 439 1.90 -31.70 -2.71
C GLU A 439 1.07 -30.94 -1.65
N TYR A 440 1.62 -30.72 -0.45
CA TYR A 440 0.99 -29.87 0.56
C TYR A 440 0.83 -28.41 0.10
N ILE A 441 1.63 -27.93 -0.87
CA ILE A 441 1.49 -26.59 -1.44
C ILE A 441 0.12 -26.44 -2.10
N ASP A 442 -0.40 -27.47 -2.77
CA ASP A 442 -1.75 -27.44 -3.33
C ASP A 442 -2.80 -27.40 -2.22
N LYS A 443 -2.58 -28.11 -1.10
CA LYS A 443 -3.46 -27.97 0.09
C LYS A 443 -3.41 -26.57 0.69
N LEU A 444 -2.23 -25.96 0.81
CA LEU A 444 -2.10 -24.57 1.28
C LEU A 444 -2.75 -23.56 0.32
N ARG A 445 -2.64 -23.79 -0.99
CA ARG A 445 -3.33 -23.00 -2.03
C ARG A 445 -4.84 -23.15 -1.89
N GLU A 446 -5.32 -24.38 -1.74
CA GLU A 446 -6.73 -24.69 -1.50
C GLU A 446 -7.23 -24.15 -0.17
N GLU A 447 -6.46 -24.19 0.91
CA GLU A 447 -6.82 -23.64 2.22
C GLU A 447 -6.89 -22.12 2.18
N ARG A 448 -6.01 -21.45 1.43
CA ARG A 448 -6.14 -20.01 1.13
C ARG A 448 -7.36 -19.71 0.29
N TYR A 449 -7.65 -20.53 -0.73
CA TYR A 449 -8.84 -20.37 -1.56
C TYR A 449 -10.13 -20.70 -0.79
N LYS A 450 -10.07 -21.66 0.15
CA LYS A 450 -11.14 -22.08 1.07
C LYS A 450 -11.22 -21.21 2.33
N SER A 451 -10.27 -20.28 2.55
CA SER A 451 -10.27 -19.37 3.71
C SER A 451 -11.47 -18.40 3.69
N GLY A 452 -12.25 -18.39 2.61
CA GLY A 452 -13.41 -17.50 2.47
C GLY A 452 -13.02 -16.06 2.16
N MET A 453 -11.76 -15.81 1.79
CA MET A 453 -11.27 -14.48 1.46
C MET A 453 -11.92 -13.97 0.16
N LYS A 454 -12.77 -12.95 0.29
CA LYS A 454 -13.47 -12.26 -0.79
C LYS A 454 -12.52 -11.29 -1.49
N ARG A 455 -12.44 -11.37 -2.81
CA ARG A 455 -11.57 -10.50 -3.62
C ARG A 455 -12.37 -9.42 -4.33
N VAL A 456 -12.01 -8.17 -4.10
CA VAL A 456 -12.68 -7.00 -4.68
C VAL A 456 -11.70 -6.26 -5.59
N LEU A 457 -12.08 -6.03 -6.85
CA LEU A 457 -11.33 -5.19 -7.77
C LEU A 457 -11.85 -3.74 -7.68
N LEU A 458 -11.02 -2.80 -7.24
CA LEU A 458 -11.31 -1.38 -7.22
C LEU A 458 -10.63 -0.67 -8.40
N LEU A 459 -11.43 -0.20 -9.36
CA LEU A 459 -10.96 0.55 -10.52
C LEU A 459 -11.02 2.05 -10.22
N GLY A 460 -9.85 2.69 -10.12
CA GLY A 460 -9.70 4.13 -9.87
C GLY A 460 -9.20 4.47 -8.45
N THR A 461 -8.14 5.27 -8.38
CA THR A 461 -7.46 5.71 -7.14
C THR A 461 -7.68 7.18 -6.81
N GLY A 462 -8.80 7.77 -7.26
CA GLY A 462 -9.15 9.16 -6.97
C GLY A 462 -9.47 9.41 -5.49
N TYR A 463 -9.79 10.65 -5.14
CA TYR A 463 -10.03 11.09 -3.75
C TYR A 463 -11.05 10.25 -2.96
N VAL A 464 -12.00 9.61 -3.64
CA VAL A 464 -13.08 8.79 -3.06
C VAL A 464 -12.69 7.33 -2.77
N SER A 465 -11.54 6.86 -3.28
CA SER A 465 -11.12 5.46 -3.17
C SER A 465 -10.67 5.07 -1.75
N GLY A 466 -10.06 6.01 -1.02
CA GLY A 466 -9.52 5.78 0.32
C GLY A 466 -10.53 5.19 1.32
N PRO A 467 -11.71 5.80 1.52
CA PRO A 467 -12.75 5.25 2.40
C PRO A 467 -13.28 3.89 1.97
N VAL A 468 -13.27 3.59 0.67
CA VAL A 468 -13.70 2.28 0.15
C VAL A 468 -12.74 1.18 0.57
N VAL A 469 -11.44 1.40 0.34
CA VAL A 469 -10.39 0.45 0.73
C VAL A 469 -10.38 0.29 2.25
N GLU A 470 -10.41 1.41 2.99
CA GLU A 470 -10.42 1.41 4.45
C GLU A 470 -11.59 0.58 4.99
N TYR A 471 -12.82 0.86 4.59
CA TYR A 471 -14.00 0.15 5.07
C TYR A 471 -14.00 -1.35 4.73
N LEU A 472 -13.62 -1.70 3.50
CA LEU A 472 -13.61 -3.10 3.07
C LEU A 472 -12.53 -3.93 3.76
N THR A 473 -11.36 -3.34 4.00
CA THR A 473 -10.21 -4.03 4.61
C THR A 473 -10.25 -4.11 6.13
N ARG A 474 -11.29 -3.54 6.78
CA ARG A 474 -11.61 -3.80 8.20
C ARG A 474 -11.91 -5.29 8.46
N ASP A 475 -12.40 -5.99 7.44
CA ASP A 475 -12.57 -7.44 7.45
C ASP A 475 -11.32 -8.13 6.90
N ASP A 476 -10.69 -8.96 7.71
CA ASP A 476 -9.46 -9.69 7.36
C ASP A 476 -9.69 -10.72 6.25
N LYS A 477 -10.96 -11.06 5.97
CA LYS A 477 -11.38 -11.92 4.86
C LYS A 477 -11.68 -11.13 3.58
N THR A 478 -11.37 -9.84 3.50
CA THR A 478 -11.54 -9.08 2.26
C THR A 478 -10.19 -8.57 1.76
N GLN A 479 -9.86 -8.91 0.51
CA GLN A 479 -8.70 -8.41 -0.20
C GLN A 479 -9.15 -7.45 -1.30
N VAL A 480 -8.51 -6.29 -1.39
CA VAL A 480 -8.83 -5.26 -2.38
C VAL A 480 -7.66 -5.09 -3.35
N THR A 481 -7.87 -5.40 -4.62
CA THR A 481 -6.91 -5.05 -5.67
C THR A 481 -7.26 -3.68 -6.22
N VAL A 482 -6.36 -2.73 -6.11
CA VAL A 482 -6.55 -1.34 -6.52
C VAL A 482 -5.83 -1.09 -7.84
N ALA A 483 -6.60 -0.81 -8.88
CA ALA A 483 -6.11 -0.65 -10.24
C ALA A 483 -6.20 0.81 -10.71
N SER A 484 -5.09 1.35 -11.22
CA SER A 484 -4.99 2.74 -11.69
C SER A 484 -3.93 2.93 -12.77
N VAL A 485 -4.08 3.99 -13.56
CA VAL A 485 -3.01 4.46 -14.48
C VAL A 485 -1.78 4.96 -13.73
N SER A 486 -1.94 5.37 -12.47
CA SER A 486 -0.86 5.83 -11.60
C SER A 486 -0.51 4.77 -10.57
N LEU A 487 0.58 4.03 -10.80
CA LEU A 487 1.09 3.02 -9.85
C LEU A 487 1.28 3.62 -8.45
N ARG A 488 1.85 4.83 -8.39
CA ARG A 488 2.14 5.53 -7.14
C ARG A 488 0.89 5.71 -6.28
N GLN A 489 -0.24 6.13 -6.86
CA GLN A 489 -1.47 6.32 -6.10
C GLN A 489 -2.05 4.98 -5.58
N ALA A 490 -1.91 3.91 -6.37
CA ALA A 490 -2.31 2.58 -5.93
C ALA A 490 -1.40 2.07 -4.79
N GLU A 491 -0.09 2.29 -4.91
CA GLU A 491 0.89 1.95 -3.88
C GLU A 491 0.65 2.70 -2.57
N GLU A 492 0.36 4.00 -2.63
CA GLU A 492 0.03 4.83 -1.45
C GLU A 492 -1.16 4.24 -0.66
N LEU A 493 -2.19 3.72 -1.33
CA LEU A 493 -3.30 3.02 -0.68
C LEU A 493 -2.89 1.66 -0.10
N SER A 494 -2.07 0.90 -0.83
CA SER A 494 -1.59 -0.42 -0.37
C SER A 494 -0.63 -0.35 0.82
N ILE A 495 0.13 0.74 0.95
CA ILE A 495 0.99 1.01 2.10
C ILE A 495 0.14 1.34 3.32
N LYS A 496 -0.97 2.08 3.11
CA LYS A 496 -1.82 2.57 4.20
C LYS A 496 -2.78 1.51 4.74
N TYR A 497 -3.33 0.65 3.88
CA TYR A 497 -4.36 -0.31 4.26
C TYR A 497 -3.92 -1.76 4.04
N PRO A 498 -4.18 -2.67 5.00
CA PRO A 498 -3.83 -4.08 4.87
C PRO A 498 -4.64 -4.74 3.74
N ASN A 499 -4.24 -5.96 3.35
CA ASN A 499 -4.95 -6.76 2.34
C ASN A 499 -5.23 -6.02 1.02
N THR A 500 -4.36 -5.06 0.67
CA THR A 500 -4.53 -4.20 -0.51
C THR A 500 -3.40 -4.45 -1.50
N ILE A 501 -3.73 -4.75 -2.77
CA ILE A 501 -2.77 -5.06 -3.82
C ILE A 501 -2.79 -3.96 -4.89
N PRO A 502 -1.69 -3.25 -5.15
CA PRO A 502 -1.64 -2.23 -6.19
C PRO A 502 -1.38 -2.86 -7.58
N VAL A 503 -2.13 -2.41 -8.60
CA VAL A 503 -1.97 -2.84 -9.99
C VAL A 503 -2.02 -1.64 -10.93
N VAL A 504 -1.16 -1.63 -11.95
CA VAL A 504 -1.24 -0.64 -13.04
C VAL A 504 -2.24 -1.12 -14.08
N LEU A 505 -3.23 -0.29 -14.38
CA LEU A 505 -4.21 -0.55 -15.42
C LEU A 505 -4.69 0.76 -16.06
N ASP A 506 -4.56 0.82 -17.38
CA ASP A 506 -5.30 1.77 -18.22
C ASP A 506 -6.47 1.06 -18.89
N ALA A 507 -7.68 1.32 -18.38
CA ALA A 507 -8.91 0.71 -18.89
C ALA A 507 -9.23 1.11 -20.34
N SER A 508 -8.66 2.20 -20.86
CA SER A 508 -8.90 2.66 -22.24
C SER A 508 -8.07 1.92 -23.29
N SER A 509 -6.92 1.35 -22.90
CA SER A 509 -5.95 0.74 -23.82
C SER A 509 -5.60 -0.71 -23.50
N GLN A 510 -5.90 -1.19 -22.29
CA GLN A 510 -5.51 -2.52 -21.78
C GLN A 510 -6.71 -3.42 -21.47
N GLU A 511 -7.66 -3.52 -22.39
CA GLU A 511 -8.91 -4.29 -22.21
C GLU A 511 -8.67 -5.77 -21.82
N GLY A 512 -7.65 -6.43 -22.39
CA GLY A 512 -7.32 -7.82 -22.02
C GLY A 512 -6.81 -7.98 -20.57
N HIS A 513 -6.15 -6.96 -20.03
CA HIS A 513 -5.71 -6.96 -18.64
C HIS A 513 -6.90 -6.69 -17.70
N LEU A 514 -7.78 -5.76 -18.08
CA LEU A 514 -9.05 -5.54 -17.39
C LEU A 514 -9.89 -6.82 -17.32
N ASP A 515 -10.03 -7.54 -18.44
CA ASP A 515 -10.77 -8.80 -18.52
C ASP A 515 -10.25 -9.86 -17.54
N THR A 516 -8.93 -10.01 -17.48
CA THR A 516 -8.25 -10.95 -16.56
C THR A 516 -8.51 -10.56 -15.11
N LEU A 517 -8.36 -9.28 -14.77
CA LEU A 517 -8.62 -8.79 -13.42
C LEU A 517 -10.08 -9.00 -13.03
N VAL A 518 -11.05 -8.66 -13.88
CA VAL A 518 -12.47 -8.87 -13.58
C VAL A 518 -12.77 -10.34 -13.33
N LYS A 519 -12.23 -11.24 -14.16
CA LYS A 519 -12.40 -12.69 -14.02
C LYS A 519 -11.93 -13.21 -12.64
N ASP A 520 -10.79 -12.71 -12.17
CA ASP A 520 -10.13 -13.20 -10.97
C ASP A 520 -10.71 -12.65 -9.65
N HIS A 521 -11.63 -11.69 -9.70
CA HIS A 521 -12.25 -11.10 -8.51
C HIS A 521 -13.70 -11.54 -8.34
N ASP A 522 -14.25 -11.40 -7.13
CA ASP A 522 -15.63 -11.76 -6.81
C ASP A 522 -16.60 -10.59 -7.06
N LEU A 523 -16.11 -9.35 -6.89
CA LEU A 523 -16.85 -8.11 -7.04
C LEU A 523 -15.96 -7.04 -7.69
N VAL A 524 -16.55 -6.19 -8.53
CA VAL A 524 -15.86 -5.04 -9.13
C VAL A 524 -16.48 -3.73 -8.64
N ILE A 525 -15.65 -2.77 -8.24
CA ILE A 525 -16.06 -1.40 -7.91
C ILE A 525 -15.46 -0.47 -8.95
N SER A 526 -16.29 0.30 -9.64
CA SER A 526 -15.84 1.29 -10.62
C SER A 526 -15.99 2.71 -10.09
N LEU A 527 -14.86 3.35 -9.78
CA LEU A 527 -14.73 4.77 -9.47
C LEU A 527 -14.01 5.53 -10.59
N LEU A 528 -14.04 4.98 -11.80
CA LEU A 528 -13.60 5.63 -13.04
C LEU A 528 -14.61 6.70 -13.49
N PRO A 529 -14.26 7.57 -14.45
CA PRO A 529 -15.23 8.42 -15.14
C PRO A 529 -16.39 7.59 -15.71
N TYR A 530 -17.62 8.12 -15.62
CA TYR A 530 -18.83 7.33 -15.90
C TYR A 530 -18.92 6.78 -17.33
N SER A 531 -18.18 7.36 -18.27
CA SER A 531 -18.07 6.88 -19.65
C SER A 531 -17.44 5.48 -19.75
N PHE A 532 -16.65 5.04 -18.75
CA PHE A 532 -16.04 3.72 -18.71
C PHE A 532 -16.95 2.64 -18.12
N HIS A 533 -18.03 3.00 -17.42
CA HIS A 533 -18.90 2.01 -16.76
C HIS A 533 -19.50 0.98 -17.72
N PRO A 534 -19.97 1.33 -18.94
CA PRO A 534 -20.47 0.34 -19.89
C PRO A 534 -19.41 -0.69 -20.32
N LEU A 535 -18.13 -0.28 -20.43
CA LEU A 535 -17.02 -1.19 -20.76
C LEU A 535 -16.80 -2.19 -19.62
N VAL A 536 -16.65 -1.68 -18.39
CA VAL A 536 -16.44 -2.52 -17.20
C VAL A 536 -17.62 -3.48 -16.99
N ALA A 537 -18.86 -2.98 -17.13
CA ALA A 537 -20.07 -3.76 -16.98
C ALA A 537 -20.14 -4.93 -17.97
N LYS A 538 -19.68 -4.76 -19.22
CA LYS A 538 -19.61 -5.86 -20.20
C LYS A 538 -18.69 -7.00 -19.74
N HIS A 539 -17.51 -6.68 -19.21
CA HIS A 539 -16.62 -7.71 -18.64
C HIS A 539 -17.24 -8.38 -17.41
N CYS A 540 -17.89 -7.61 -16.54
CA CYS A 540 -18.59 -8.15 -15.37
C CYS A 540 -19.70 -9.13 -15.79
N ILE A 541 -20.51 -8.78 -16.81
CA ILE A 541 -21.55 -9.65 -17.36
C ILE A 541 -20.92 -10.93 -17.93
N GLN A 542 -19.86 -10.80 -18.75
CA GLN A 542 -19.15 -11.93 -19.35
C GLN A 542 -18.66 -12.94 -18.30
N TRP A 543 -18.07 -12.45 -17.21
CA TRP A 543 -17.51 -13.29 -16.14
C TRP A 543 -18.44 -13.52 -14.95
N LYS A 544 -19.70 -13.07 -15.07
CA LYS A 544 -20.74 -13.19 -14.05
C LYS A 544 -20.31 -12.63 -12.68
N LYS A 545 -19.69 -11.45 -12.69
CA LYS A 545 -19.26 -10.71 -11.50
C LYS A 545 -20.21 -9.57 -11.20
N ASN A 546 -20.50 -9.36 -9.92
CA ASN A 546 -21.28 -8.20 -9.49
C ASN A 546 -20.45 -6.92 -9.65
N MET A 547 -21.13 -5.77 -9.71
CA MET A 547 -20.48 -4.47 -9.86
C MET A 547 -21.14 -3.40 -8.97
N VAL A 548 -20.35 -2.45 -8.45
CA VAL A 548 -20.84 -1.25 -7.77
C VAL A 548 -20.21 0.01 -8.36
N ASN A 549 -20.98 1.09 -8.50
CA ASN A 549 -20.46 2.42 -8.82
C ASN A 549 -21.30 3.54 -8.16
N ALA A 550 -20.71 4.74 -8.08
CA ALA A 550 -21.32 5.93 -7.49
C ALA A 550 -21.95 6.89 -8.53
N SER A 551 -22.10 6.46 -9.78
CA SER A 551 -22.51 7.34 -10.88
C SER A 551 -23.98 7.18 -11.25
N TYR A 552 -24.54 8.23 -11.86
CA TYR A 552 -25.86 8.17 -12.49
C TYR A 552 -25.97 7.00 -13.46
N LEU A 553 -27.15 6.36 -13.47
CA LEU A 553 -27.47 5.32 -14.43
C LEU A 553 -27.64 5.95 -15.84
N SER A 554 -26.64 5.76 -16.69
CA SER A 554 -26.65 6.29 -18.07
C SER A 554 -27.55 5.44 -18.99
N PRO A 555 -28.00 6.00 -20.13
CA PRO A 555 -28.72 5.23 -21.15
C PRO A 555 -27.94 4.00 -21.63
N ASP A 556 -26.63 4.13 -21.81
CA ASP A 556 -25.76 3.00 -22.24
C ASP A 556 -25.68 1.90 -21.20
N MET A 557 -25.64 2.27 -19.91
CA MET A 557 -25.73 1.28 -18.82
C MET A 557 -27.09 0.61 -18.81
N LYS A 558 -28.18 1.37 -18.98
CA LYS A 558 -29.55 0.84 -19.02
C LYS A 558 -29.75 -0.18 -20.15
N ASN A 559 -29.09 0.01 -21.28
CA ASN A 559 -29.12 -0.95 -22.40
C ASN A 559 -28.51 -2.32 -22.05
N LEU A 560 -27.74 -2.44 -20.95
CA LEU A 560 -27.14 -3.69 -20.48
C LEU A 560 -28.03 -4.46 -19.48
N GLU A 561 -29.22 -3.95 -19.15
CA GLU A 561 -30.06 -4.52 -18.10
C GLU A 561 -30.48 -5.97 -18.36
N SER A 562 -30.98 -6.27 -19.56
CA SER A 562 -31.35 -7.63 -19.93
C SER A 562 -30.17 -8.60 -19.86
N SER A 563 -28.99 -8.18 -20.33
CA SER A 563 -27.77 -8.99 -20.27
C SER A 563 -27.31 -9.22 -18.83
N ALA A 564 -27.42 -8.23 -17.94
CA ALA A 564 -27.08 -8.38 -16.52
C ALA A 564 -28.04 -9.35 -15.81
N LEU A 565 -29.34 -9.30 -16.12
CA LEU A 565 -30.35 -10.24 -15.63
C LEU A 565 -30.08 -11.67 -16.09
N GLU A 566 -29.80 -11.87 -17.39
CA GLU A 566 -29.46 -13.17 -17.97
C GLU A 566 -28.17 -13.75 -17.39
N ALA A 567 -27.17 -12.90 -17.12
CA ALA A 567 -25.93 -13.31 -16.45
C ALA A 567 -26.12 -13.64 -14.97
N GLY A 568 -27.26 -13.26 -14.36
CA GLY A 568 -27.58 -13.50 -12.95
C GLY A 568 -26.80 -12.63 -11.96
N ILE A 569 -26.25 -11.50 -12.43
CA ILE A 569 -25.44 -10.58 -11.62
C ILE A 569 -26.26 -9.39 -11.15
N THR A 570 -25.70 -8.67 -10.18
CA THR A 570 -26.23 -7.41 -9.67
C THR A 570 -25.22 -6.30 -9.94
N ILE A 571 -25.67 -5.24 -10.61
CA ILE A 571 -24.90 -4.03 -10.84
C ILE A 571 -25.59 -2.89 -10.09
N VAL A 572 -25.00 -2.48 -8.97
CA VAL A 572 -25.53 -1.39 -8.15
C VAL A 572 -24.94 -0.06 -8.63
N ASN A 573 -25.80 0.84 -9.06
CA ASN A 573 -25.45 2.18 -9.54
C ASN A 573 -25.91 3.20 -8.52
N GLU A 574 -25.51 4.46 -8.72
CA GLU A 574 -26.01 5.58 -7.91
C GLU A 574 -25.76 5.41 -6.41
N MET A 575 -24.69 4.72 -6.00
CA MET A 575 -24.30 4.54 -4.58
C MET A 575 -23.27 5.58 -4.13
N GLY A 576 -23.55 6.87 -4.27
CA GLY A 576 -22.70 7.96 -3.81
C GLY A 576 -23.40 8.90 -2.84
N LEU A 577 -23.11 10.20 -2.99
CA LEU A 577 -23.77 11.28 -2.26
C LEU A 577 -25.03 11.77 -3.01
N ASP A 578 -24.83 12.24 -4.24
CA ASP A 578 -25.82 12.81 -5.14
C ASP A 578 -25.38 12.44 -6.59
N PRO A 579 -25.76 11.25 -7.09
CA PRO A 579 -26.82 10.38 -6.59
C PRO A 579 -26.33 9.32 -5.58
N GLY A 580 -27.17 9.04 -4.57
CA GLY A 580 -27.03 7.99 -3.56
C GLY A 580 -27.72 8.30 -2.25
N ILE A 581 -27.04 8.96 -1.31
CA ILE A 581 -27.63 9.34 -0.01
C ILE A 581 -28.90 10.15 -0.19
N ASP A 582 -28.96 11.03 -1.19
CA ASP A 582 -30.17 11.79 -1.53
C ASP A 582 -31.37 10.86 -1.85
N HIS A 583 -31.16 9.81 -2.64
CA HIS A 583 -32.16 8.79 -2.98
C HIS A 583 -32.62 8.03 -1.75
N MET A 584 -31.66 7.59 -0.93
CA MET A 584 -31.93 6.80 0.26
C MET A 584 -32.79 7.58 1.26
N LEU A 585 -32.44 8.85 1.52
CA LEU A 585 -33.18 9.72 2.43
C LEU A 585 -34.56 10.10 1.88
N ALA A 586 -34.66 10.32 0.57
CA ALA A 586 -35.96 10.58 -0.08
C ALA A 586 -36.90 9.38 0.10
N MET A 587 -36.44 8.18 -0.25
CA MET A 587 -37.25 6.97 -0.22
C MET A 587 -37.61 6.52 1.18
N GLU A 588 -36.71 6.63 2.16
CA GLU A 588 -37.03 6.35 3.56
C GLU A 588 -38.22 7.21 4.04
N CYS A 589 -38.22 8.50 3.69
CA CYS A 589 -39.30 9.39 4.10
C CYS A 589 -40.60 9.19 3.31
N ILE A 590 -40.49 8.95 1.99
CA ILE A 590 -41.66 8.70 1.13
C ILE A 590 -42.35 7.38 1.50
N ASP A 591 -41.58 6.32 1.74
CA ASP A 591 -42.14 5.02 2.14
C ASP A 591 -42.77 5.09 3.52
N GLN A 592 -42.16 5.83 4.45
CA GLN A 592 -42.76 6.07 5.77
C GLN A 592 -44.07 6.87 5.66
N ALA A 593 -44.09 7.95 4.86
CA ALA A 593 -45.29 8.74 4.63
C ALA A 593 -46.43 7.88 4.03
N LYS A 594 -46.12 7.03 3.05
CA LYS A 594 -47.09 6.09 2.46
C LYS A 594 -47.60 5.07 3.49
N ALA A 595 -46.72 4.56 4.35
CA ALA A 595 -47.10 3.64 5.43
C ALA A 595 -48.04 4.29 6.46
N ASP A 596 -47.85 5.59 6.72
CA ASP A 596 -48.70 6.40 7.60
C ASP A 596 -49.99 6.91 6.89
N GLY A 597 -50.22 6.49 5.64
CA GLY A 597 -51.39 6.89 4.83
C GLY A 597 -51.33 8.32 4.28
N CYS A 598 -50.19 9.00 4.41
CA CYS A 598 -49.99 10.35 3.91
C CYS A 598 -49.78 10.38 2.40
N THR A 599 -50.20 11.46 1.75
CA THR A 599 -49.90 11.75 0.34
C THR A 599 -48.76 12.76 0.25
N VAL A 600 -47.77 12.50 -0.60
CA VAL A 600 -46.67 13.45 -0.86
C VAL A 600 -47.16 14.51 -1.86
N GLU A 601 -47.21 15.77 -1.43
CA GLU A 601 -47.66 16.92 -2.24
C GLU A 601 -46.47 17.68 -2.86
N SER A 602 -45.33 17.74 -2.16
CA SER A 602 -44.11 18.37 -2.68
C SER A 602 -42.84 17.66 -2.22
N TYR A 603 -41.82 17.69 -3.07
CA TYR A 603 -40.47 17.24 -2.77
C TYR A 603 -39.46 18.23 -3.33
N SER A 604 -38.56 18.72 -2.47
CA SER A 604 -37.37 19.44 -2.92
C SER A 604 -36.12 18.93 -2.21
N SER A 605 -35.02 18.84 -2.93
CA SER A 605 -33.74 18.34 -2.40
C SER A 605 -32.59 19.18 -2.92
N PHE A 606 -31.75 19.63 -2.00
CA PHE A 606 -30.61 20.49 -2.28
C PHE A 606 -29.36 19.90 -1.64
N CYS A 607 -28.29 19.73 -2.41
CA CYS A 607 -27.02 19.19 -1.92
C CYS A 607 -25.84 20.04 -2.41
N GLY A 608 -24.82 20.25 -1.57
CA GLY A 608 -23.60 20.95 -1.95
C GLY A 608 -22.38 20.37 -1.24
N GLY A 609 -21.32 20.12 -2.02
CA GLY A 609 -19.98 19.85 -1.50
C GLY A 609 -19.12 21.10 -1.61
N LEU A 610 -18.82 21.70 -0.46
CA LEU A 610 -18.28 23.05 -0.31
C LEU A 610 -17.03 23.02 0.57
N PRO A 611 -16.15 24.04 0.53
CA PRO A 611 -15.20 24.23 1.62
C PRO A 611 -15.95 24.52 2.93
N ALA A 612 -15.38 24.09 4.06
CA ALA A 612 -15.86 24.55 5.36
C ALA A 612 -15.83 26.10 5.39
N PRO A 613 -16.73 26.79 6.10
CA PRO A 613 -16.84 28.25 6.06
C PRO A 613 -15.50 28.96 6.30
N GLU A 614 -14.69 28.46 7.25
CA GLU A 614 -13.36 28.97 7.58
C GLU A 614 -12.31 28.77 6.48
N CYS A 615 -12.55 27.87 5.52
CA CYS A 615 -11.68 27.56 4.38
C CYS A 615 -12.19 28.17 3.05
N SER A 616 -13.24 29.00 3.10
CA SER A 616 -13.90 29.54 1.90
C SER A 616 -13.32 30.88 1.40
N ASP A 617 -12.21 31.37 1.95
CA ASP A 617 -11.64 32.68 1.58
C ASP A 617 -10.88 32.65 0.25
N ASN A 618 -11.64 32.59 -0.84
CA ASN A 618 -11.15 32.78 -2.19
C ASN A 618 -12.25 33.44 -3.06
N PRO A 619 -11.92 33.97 -4.26
CA PRO A 619 -12.89 34.69 -5.08
C PRO A 619 -14.13 33.88 -5.49
N LEU A 620 -14.01 32.55 -5.60
CA LEU A 620 -15.14 31.67 -5.90
C LEU A 620 -15.84 31.14 -4.64
N ARG A 621 -15.29 31.39 -3.45
CA ARG A 621 -15.66 30.73 -2.19
C ARG A 621 -15.70 29.20 -2.29
N TYR A 622 -15.01 28.62 -3.26
CA TYR A 622 -15.09 27.21 -3.63
C TYR A 622 -13.70 26.58 -3.70
N LYS A 623 -13.60 25.28 -3.44
CA LYS A 623 -12.38 24.48 -3.59
C LYS A 623 -12.76 23.09 -4.07
N PHE A 624 -11.92 22.48 -4.90
CA PHE A 624 -12.25 21.21 -5.55
C PHE A 624 -11.90 20.02 -4.65
N SER A 625 -12.93 19.28 -4.21
CA SER A 625 -12.80 17.98 -3.53
C SER A 625 -13.12 16.79 -4.44
N TRP A 626 -13.46 17.08 -5.71
CA TRP A 626 -13.76 16.14 -6.78
C TRP A 626 -13.49 16.81 -8.14
N SER A 627 -13.71 16.09 -9.24
CA SER A 627 -13.32 16.53 -10.60
C SER A 627 -13.81 17.95 -10.97
N PRO A 628 -12.90 18.92 -11.18
CA PRO A 628 -13.26 20.29 -11.57
C PRO A 628 -14.02 20.38 -12.89
N HIS A 629 -13.67 19.52 -13.85
CA HIS A 629 -14.37 19.44 -15.13
C HIS A 629 -15.85 19.10 -14.94
N GLY A 630 -16.17 18.18 -14.04
CA GLY A 630 -17.55 17.81 -13.73
C GLY A 630 -18.35 18.96 -13.10
N VAL A 631 -17.74 19.72 -12.19
CA VAL A 631 -18.34 20.93 -11.58
C VAL A 631 -18.70 21.95 -12.66
N LEU A 632 -17.73 22.29 -13.52
CA LEU A 632 -17.92 23.30 -14.56
C LEU A 632 -18.99 22.88 -15.58
N MET A 633 -18.98 21.61 -16.02
CA MET A 633 -20.00 21.06 -16.91
C MET A 633 -21.41 21.12 -16.30
N ALA A 634 -21.54 20.90 -14.99
CA ALA A 634 -22.83 20.99 -14.32
C ALA A 634 -23.44 22.40 -14.40
N THR A 635 -22.60 23.45 -14.31
CA THR A 635 -23.05 24.85 -14.32
C THR A 635 -23.60 25.34 -15.67
N ILE A 636 -23.25 24.66 -16.77
CA ILE A 636 -23.73 24.99 -18.12
C ILE A 636 -24.82 24.04 -18.64
N SER A 637 -25.15 23.00 -17.86
CA SER A 637 -26.18 22.04 -18.23
C SER A 637 -27.57 22.67 -18.16
N PRO A 638 -28.53 22.26 -19.02
CA PRO A 638 -29.92 22.68 -18.88
C PRO A 638 -30.54 22.12 -17.59
N ALA A 639 -31.61 22.76 -17.11
CA ALA A 639 -32.40 22.26 -15.99
C ALA A 639 -33.91 22.22 -16.30
N LYS A 640 -34.61 21.24 -15.74
CA LYS A 640 -36.05 21.04 -15.86
C LYS A 640 -36.61 20.49 -14.56
N TYR A 641 -37.64 21.12 -14.01
CA TYR A 641 -38.21 20.73 -12.72
C TYR A 641 -39.70 21.08 -12.66
N LEU A 642 -40.42 20.53 -11.69
CA LEU A 642 -41.84 20.83 -11.47
C LEU A 642 -41.96 21.78 -10.28
N LYS A 643 -42.71 22.87 -10.45
CA LYS A 643 -43.01 23.82 -9.38
C LYS A 643 -44.45 24.29 -9.52
N ASP A 644 -45.22 24.16 -8.45
CA ASP A 644 -46.63 24.59 -8.37
C ASP A 644 -47.50 24.06 -9.52
N GLY A 645 -47.27 22.79 -9.91
CA GLY A 645 -47.96 22.09 -10.99
C GLY A 645 -47.46 22.43 -12.39
N GLN A 646 -46.47 23.32 -12.53
CA GLN A 646 -45.94 23.77 -13.82
C GLN A 646 -44.50 23.30 -14.04
N VAL A 647 -44.24 22.79 -15.24
CA VAL A 647 -42.89 22.40 -15.66
C VAL A 647 -42.08 23.66 -15.98
N GLN A 648 -41.05 23.91 -15.19
CA GLN A 648 -40.07 24.96 -15.41
C GLN A 648 -38.90 24.39 -16.19
N THR A 649 -38.41 25.13 -17.18
CA THR A 649 -37.24 24.75 -17.99
C THR A 649 -36.28 25.92 -18.09
N ILE A 650 -34.99 25.62 -17.89
CA ILE A 650 -33.88 26.57 -18.00
C ILE A 650 -32.95 26.03 -19.09
N PRO A 651 -32.68 26.82 -20.15
CA PRO A 651 -31.77 26.40 -21.21
C PRO A 651 -30.34 26.23 -20.69
N GLY A 652 -29.58 25.36 -21.37
CA GLY A 652 -28.14 25.23 -21.14
C GLY A 652 -27.38 26.46 -21.64
N GLY A 653 -26.07 26.49 -21.40
CA GLY A 653 -25.22 27.62 -21.79
C GLY A 653 -25.28 28.77 -20.78
N GLY A 654 -25.30 28.48 -19.48
CA GLY A 654 -25.01 29.48 -18.43
C GLY A 654 -26.17 30.36 -17.94
N SER A 655 -27.40 30.15 -18.41
CA SER A 655 -28.62 30.70 -17.77
C SER A 655 -28.95 30.03 -16.43
N LEU A 656 -28.33 28.87 -16.15
CA LEU A 656 -28.59 28.10 -14.94
C LEU A 656 -28.24 28.86 -13.66
N LEU A 657 -27.05 29.43 -13.61
CA LEU A 657 -26.61 30.17 -12.43
C LEU A 657 -27.48 31.41 -12.16
N GLU A 658 -28.08 32.02 -13.19
CA GLU A 658 -28.98 33.19 -13.01
C GLU A 658 -30.27 32.83 -12.26
N SER A 659 -30.61 31.54 -12.22
CA SER A 659 -31.73 31.02 -11.45
C SER A 659 -31.38 30.69 -9.99
N ALA A 660 -30.14 30.89 -9.57
CA ALA A 660 -29.72 30.67 -8.20
C ALA A 660 -30.52 31.58 -7.24
N VAL A 661 -31.08 30.97 -6.21
CA VAL A 661 -31.87 31.67 -5.18
C VAL A 661 -31.26 31.45 -3.81
N GLU A 662 -31.34 32.47 -2.97
CA GLU A 662 -30.90 32.41 -1.57
C GLU A 662 -31.61 31.29 -0.81
N LYS A 663 -30.84 30.52 -0.04
CA LYS A 663 -31.30 29.37 0.75
C LYS A 663 -30.97 29.57 2.22
N ASP A 664 -31.90 30.14 2.97
CA ASP A 664 -31.79 30.31 4.43
C ASP A 664 -32.19 29.04 5.21
N PHE A 665 -31.69 27.88 4.77
CA PHE A 665 -31.95 26.59 5.44
C PHE A 665 -31.29 26.53 6.82
N PHE A 666 -30.20 27.28 6.99
CA PHE A 666 -29.33 27.24 8.15
C PHE A 666 -28.83 28.68 8.42
N PRO A 667 -29.28 29.36 9.49
CA PRO A 667 -28.96 30.77 9.75
C PRO A 667 -27.46 31.11 9.91
N GLY A 668 -26.58 30.11 9.98
CA GLY A 668 -25.12 30.27 10.04
C GLY A 668 -24.40 30.08 8.70
N PHE A 669 -25.10 29.67 7.63
CA PHE A 669 -24.52 29.50 6.29
C PHE A 669 -25.11 30.51 5.31
N ASN A 670 -24.25 31.08 4.47
CA ASN A 670 -24.65 31.98 3.41
C ASN A 670 -24.71 31.20 2.08
N LEU A 671 -25.84 30.56 1.80
CA LEU A 671 -26.01 29.63 0.68
C LEU A 671 -26.98 30.18 -0.37
N GLU A 672 -26.70 29.87 -1.63
CA GLU A 672 -27.64 29.94 -2.74
C GLU A 672 -27.77 28.58 -3.42
N GLY A 673 -28.84 28.36 -4.17
CA GLY A 673 -29.00 27.11 -4.88
C GLY A 673 -29.78 27.22 -6.18
N TYR A 674 -29.38 26.39 -7.14
CA TYR A 674 -29.93 26.33 -8.49
C TYR A 674 -30.37 24.89 -8.81
N PRO A 675 -31.32 24.68 -9.74
CA PRO A 675 -31.86 23.36 -10.08
C PRO A 675 -30.84 22.45 -10.81
N ASN A 676 -30.96 21.14 -10.62
CA ASN A 676 -30.10 20.13 -11.24
C ASN A 676 -30.81 19.44 -12.40
N ARG A 677 -30.22 19.47 -13.59
CA ARG A 677 -30.58 18.65 -14.77
C ARG A 677 -32.11 18.46 -14.89
N ASP A 678 -32.58 17.24 -15.14
CA ASP A 678 -34.01 16.95 -15.15
C ASP A 678 -34.44 16.32 -13.82
N SER A 679 -35.20 17.06 -13.02
CA SER A 679 -35.84 16.59 -11.79
C SER A 679 -37.15 15.84 -12.06
N THR A 680 -37.81 16.09 -13.18
CA THR A 680 -39.14 15.52 -13.49
C THR A 680 -39.09 14.00 -13.67
N LYS A 681 -37.94 13.46 -14.06
CA LYS A 681 -37.71 12.02 -14.21
C LYS A 681 -37.80 11.22 -12.89
N TYR A 682 -37.76 11.88 -11.73
CA TYR A 682 -37.80 11.20 -10.43
C TYR A 682 -39.22 10.93 -9.91
N ALA A 683 -40.26 11.48 -10.54
CA ALA A 683 -41.64 11.30 -10.11
C ALA A 683 -42.07 9.82 -10.11
N GLU A 684 -41.70 9.09 -11.17
CA GLU A 684 -42.03 7.67 -11.32
C GLU A 684 -41.15 6.76 -10.44
N PRO A 685 -39.80 6.86 -10.44
CA PRO A 685 -38.95 6.03 -9.58
C PRO A 685 -39.25 6.17 -8.08
N TYR A 686 -39.65 7.36 -7.62
CA TYR A 686 -40.05 7.59 -6.22
C TYR A 686 -41.53 7.26 -5.95
N GLY A 687 -42.32 7.05 -7.00
CA GLY A 687 -43.77 6.83 -6.91
C GLY A 687 -44.50 8.00 -6.26
N ILE A 688 -44.23 9.21 -6.72
CA ILE A 688 -44.80 10.49 -6.23
C ILE A 688 -45.38 11.32 -7.38
N GLN A 689 -45.99 10.70 -8.38
CA GLN A 689 -46.49 11.37 -9.60
C GLN A 689 -47.55 12.46 -9.34
N SER A 690 -48.17 12.45 -8.16
CA SER A 690 -49.18 13.44 -7.73
C SER A 690 -48.60 14.75 -7.18
N VAL A 691 -47.27 14.86 -7.02
CA VAL A 691 -46.66 16.06 -6.44
C VAL A 691 -46.86 17.26 -7.35
N HIS A 692 -47.15 18.41 -6.76
CA HIS A 692 -47.18 19.69 -7.48
C HIS A 692 -45.79 20.34 -7.56
N THR A 693 -44.84 19.93 -6.72
CA THR A 693 -43.45 20.43 -6.75
C THR A 693 -42.46 19.27 -6.66
N LEU A 694 -41.54 19.18 -7.61
CA LEU A 694 -40.46 18.19 -7.68
C LEU A 694 -39.18 18.86 -8.19
N LEU A 695 -38.26 19.11 -7.28
CA LEU A 695 -37.05 19.88 -7.54
C LEU A 695 -35.83 19.23 -6.87
N ARG A 696 -34.79 18.97 -7.64
CA ARG A 696 -33.44 18.72 -7.13
C ARG A 696 -32.55 19.90 -7.50
N GLY A 697 -31.63 20.27 -6.63
CA GLY A 697 -30.74 21.39 -6.86
C GLY A 697 -29.38 21.24 -6.17
N THR A 698 -28.45 22.07 -6.61
CA THR A 698 -27.12 22.20 -6.03
C THR A 698 -27.10 23.39 -5.08
N LEU A 699 -26.41 23.26 -3.94
CA LEU A 699 -26.08 24.36 -3.04
C LEU A 699 -24.67 24.86 -3.34
N GLU A 700 -24.52 26.18 -3.40
CA GLU A 700 -23.23 26.86 -3.48
C GLU A 700 -23.15 28.01 -2.45
N PRO A 701 -21.94 28.44 -2.07
CA PRO A 701 -21.77 29.58 -1.19
C PRO A 701 -22.16 30.84 -1.95
N ARG A 702 -23.02 31.65 -1.35
CA ARG A 702 -23.50 32.89 -1.97
C ARG A 702 -22.32 33.82 -2.27
N MET A 703 -22.20 34.21 -3.52
CA MET A 703 -21.18 35.16 -3.95
C MET A 703 -21.66 36.60 -3.68
N CYS A 704 -20.77 37.51 -3.25
CA CYS A 704 -21.15 38.90 -2.99
C CYS A 704 -21.52 39.62 -4.31
N GLY A 705 -22.83 39.76 -4.58
CA GLY A 705 -23.40 40.57 -5.67
C GLY A 705 -23.51 39.86 -7.02
N PRO A 706 -24.11 40.48 -8.04
CA PRO A 706 -24.35 39.89 -9.37
C PRO A 706 -23.09 39.70 -10.25
N ALA A 707 -21.92 40.13 -9.78
CA ALA A 707 -20.67 40.24 -10.55
C ALA A 707 -19.81 38.94 -10.68
N PRO A 708 -19.79 38.00 -9.71
CA PRO A 708 -18.97 36.78 -9.80
C PRO A 708 -19.56 35.74 -10.78
N LEU A 709 -20.89 35.68 -10.87
CA LEU A 709 -21.64 34.93 -11.89
C LEU A 709 -21.28 35.38 -13.32
N ALA A 710 -21.07 36.68 -13.50
CA ALA A 710 -20.59 37.27 -14.75
C ALA A 710 -19.12 36.88 -15.06
N GLY A 711 -18.34 36.48 -14.05
CA GLY A 711 -16.97 35.98 -14.20
C GLY A 711 -16.88 34.53 -14.62
N VAL A 712 -17.70 33.66 -14.03
CA VAL A 712 -17.87 32.30 -14.53
C VAL A 712 -18.45 32.34 -15.95
N LYS A 713 -19.41 33.25 -16.23
CA LYS A 713 -19.85 33.55 -17.61
C LYS A 713 -18.69 34.03 -18.50
N ALA A 714 -17.90 35.02 -18.09
CA ALA A 714 -16.78 35.54 -18.89
C ALA A 714 -15.65 34.51 -19.09
N LEU A 715 -15.53 33.51 -18.22
CA LEU A 715 -14.56 32.43 -18.31
C LEU A 715 -15.01 31.29 -19.24
N ILE A 716 -16.32 31.04 -19.32
CA ILE A 716 -16.89 29.91 -20.09
C ILE A 716 -17.39 30.36 -21.48
N PHE A 717 -17.93 31.58 -21.62
CA PHE A 717 -18.61 32.01 -22.86
C PHE A 717 -17.74 32.44 -24.06
N PRO A 718 -16.56 33.07 -23.94
CA PRO A 718 -15.88 33.58 -25.14
C PRO A 718 -15.28 32.49 -26.04
N PHE A 719 -15.20 31.25 -25.57
CA PHE A 719 -14.29 30.25 -26.13
C PHE A 719 -14.94 29.20 -27.03
N GLU A 720 -16.26 29.25 -27.25
CA GLU A 720 -16.88 28.50 -28.37
C GLU A 720 -16.77 29.22 -29.72
N VAL A 721 -16.34 30.50 -29.77
CA VAL A 721 -16.47 31.33 -30.99
C VAL A 721 -15.18 31.99 -31.47
N PHE A 722 -14.10 32.11 -30.67
CA PHE A 722 -12.90 32.84 -31.09
C PHE A 722 -11.60 32.06 -30.88
N GLU A 723 -10.75 32.07 -31.93
CA GLU A 723 -9.32 31.77 -31.84
C GLU A 723 -8.66 32.55 -30.70
N PHE A 724 -7.75 31.88 -29.99
CA PHE A 724 -6.88 32.35 -28.90
C PHE A 724 -6.52 33.85 -28.99
N ASP A 725 -7.34 34.72 -28.40
CA ASP A 725 -6.97 36.11 -28.15
C ASP A 725 -7.69 36.67 -26.92
N LEU A 726 -7.05 36.53 -25.75
CA LEU A 726 -7.55 37.01 -24.46
C LEU A 726 -7.83 38.54 -24.46
N MET A 727 -7.21 39.31 -25.36
CA MET A 727 -7.42 40.77 -25.44
C MET A 727 -8.81 41.17 -26.00
N LYS A 728 -9.57 40.25 -26.60
CA LYS A 728 -10.91 40.55 -27.13
C LYS A 728 -12.04 40.38 -26.09
N VAL A 729 -11.78 39.72 -24.96
CA VAL A 729 -12.76 39.45 -23.88
C VAL A 729 -12.91 40.65 -22.91
N THR A 730 -11.93 41.56 -22.93
CA THR A 730 -11.77 42.67 -21.98
C THR A 730 -12.93 43.68 -21.86
N PRO A 731 -13.79 43.95 -22.86
CA PRO A 731 -14.83 44.97 -22.71
C PRO A 731 -16.07 44.54 -21.89
N ILE A 732 -16.23 43.24 -21.57
CA ILE A 732 -17.49 42.68 -21.03
C ILE A 732 -17.42 42.42 -19.51
N VAL A 733 -16.26 42.64 -18.89
CA VAL A 733 -15.97 42.20 -17.51
C VAL A 733 -16.12 43.38 -16.53
N SER A 734 -17.02 43.26 -15.54
CA SER A 734 -17.16 44.26 -14.47
C SER A 734 -15.92 44.35 -13.58
N GLY A 735 -15.66 45.49 -12.91
CA GLY A 735 -14.43 45.74 -12.14
C GLY A 735 -14.14 44.74 -11.01
N LEU A 736 -15.18 44.19 -10.36
CA LEU A 736 -15.03 43.12 -9.36
C LEU A 736 -14.66 41.77 -9.99
N CYS A 737 -15.15 41.50 -11.20
CA CYS A 737 -14.85 40.28 -11.93
C CYS A 737 -13.40 40.29 -12.47
N LEU A 738 -12.92 41.44 -12.94
CA LEU A 738 -11.54 41.60 -13.39
C LEU A 738 -10.53 41.29 -12.28
N PHE A 739 -10.84 41.66 -11.03
CA PHE A 739 -10.00 41.35 -9.86
C PHE A 739 -9.91 39.85 -9.57
N SER A 740 -11.01 39.10 -9.73
CA SER A 740 -11.03 37.64 -9.58
C SER A 740 -10.22 36.93 -10.68
N VAL A 741 -10.38 37.35 -11.94
CA VAL A 741 -9.62 36.81 -13.08
C VAL A 741 -8.11 37.09 -12.92
N LEU A 742 -7.74 38.27 -12.41
CA LEU A 742 -6.36 38.61 -12.04
C LEU A 742 -5.83 37.72 -10.91
N ARG A 743 -6.61 37.48 -9.84
CA ARG A 743 -6.20 36.61 -8.72
C ARG A 743 -5.94 35.16 -9.14
N PHE A 744 -6.63 34.67 -10.17
CA PHE A 744 -6.38 33.33 -10.72
C PHE A 744 -5.24 33.29 -11.74
N GLY A 745 -4.56 34.40 -12.02
CA GLY A 745 -3.42 34.44 -12.94
C GLY A 745 -3.81 34.31 -14.42
N MET A 746 -5.10 34.44 -14.76
CA MET A 746 -5.57 34.20 -16.13
C MET A 746 -5.24 35.34 -17.10
N LEU A 747 -4.83 36.50 -16.57
CA LEU A 747 -4.28 37.63 -17.33
C LEU A 747 -2.77 37.80 -17.11
N SER A 748 -2.10 36.77 -16.57
CA SER A 748 -0.66 36.77 -16.33
C SER A 748 0.11 36.10 -17.47
N GLU A 749 1.44 36.08 -17.38
CA GLU A 749 2.30 35.33 -18.31
C GLU A 749 2.40 33.83 -17.98
N GLU A 750 1.56 33.32 -17.06
CA GLU A 750 1.49 31.89 -16.76
C GLU A 750 1.08 31.05 -17.99
N VAL A 751 1.76 29.93 -18.20
CA VAL A 751 1.51 29.03 -19.34
C VAL A 751 0.18 28.29 -19.15
N VAL A 752 -0.68 28.32 -20.16
CA VAL A 752 -1.96 27.60 -20.17
C VAL A 752 -1.69 26.08 -20.21
N PRO A 753 -2.33 25.27 -19.34
CA PRO A 753 -2.18 23.81 -19.37
C PRO A 753 -2.59 23.22 -20.72
N HIS A 754 -1.84 22.23 -21.22
CA HIS A 754 -2.20 21.53 -22.44
C HIS A 754 -3.47 20.68 -22.26
N ALA A 755 -4.44 20.85 -23.16
CA ALA A 755 -5.73 20.18 -23.15
C ALA A 755 -6.38 20.20 -24.54
N GLU A 756 -7.34 19.31 -24.78
CA GLU A 756 -8.04 19.24 -26.07
C GLU A 756 -9.12 20.32 -26.22
N THR A 757 -9.65 20.80 -25.09
CA THR A 757 -10.68 21.84 -25.03
C THR A 757 -10.32 22.94 -24.04
N VAL A 758 -10.89 24.14 -24.23
CA VAL A 758 -10.70 25.26 -23.31
C VAL A 758 -11.27 24.96 -21.92
N LEU A 759 -12.40 24.25 -21.85
CA LEU A 759 -13.00 23.84 -20.59
C LEU A 759 -12.06 22.91 -19.80
N GLU A 760 -11.40 21.98 -20.48
CA GLU A 760 -10.43 21.08 -19.87
C GLU A 760 -9.15 21.84 -19.43
N ALA A 761 -8.67 22.79 -20.24
CA ALA A 761 -7.56 23.66 -19.85
C ALA A 761 -7.90 24.50 -18.60
N LEU A 762 -9.11 25.06 -18.56
CA LEU A 762 -9.62 25.82 -17.41
C LEU A 762 -9.76 24.94 -16.17
N ALA A 763 -10.31 23.73 -16.32
CA ALA A 763 -10.42 22.77 -15.23
C ALA A 763 -9.04 22.43 -14.63
N LYS A 764 -8.04 22.14 -15.47
CA LYS A 764 -6.65 21.88 -15.05
C LYS A 764 -6.03 23.10 -14.36
N HIS A 765 -6.29 24.31 -14.86
CA HIS A 765 -5.78 25.55 -14.26
C HIS A 765 -6.38 25.78 -12.86
N LEU A 766 -7.70 25.65 -12.74
CA LEU A 766 -8.41 25.84 -11.47
C LEU A 766 -8.10 24.74 -10.44
N GLU A 767 -7.83 23.52 -10.87
CA GLU A 767 -7.38 22.42 -9.99
C GLU A 767 -6.11 22.81 -9.22
N VAL A 768 -5.17 23.46 -9.89
CA VAL A 768 -3.90 23.92 -9.29
C VAL A 768 -4.09 25.15 -8.40
N LYS A 769 -5.04 26.05 -8.74
CA LYS A 769 -5.26 27.31 -8.02
C LYS A 769 -6.20 27.18 -6.83
N LEU A 770 -7.11 26.21 -6.82
CA LEU A 770 -8.11 26.00 -5.78
C LEU A 770 -8.05 24.60 -5.11
N PRO A 771 -6.86 24.06 -4.77
CA PRO A 771 -6.77 22.85 -3.97
C PRO A 771 -7.09 23.16 -2.50
N TYR A 772 -7.46 22.12 -1.75
CA TYR A 772 -7.42 22.17 -0.30
C TYR A 772 -5.96 22.16 0.19
N ALA A 773 -5.60 23.11 1.04
CA ALA A 773 -4.31 23.13 1.71
C ALA A 773 -4.28 22.10 2.85
N LYS A 774 -3.08 21.81 3.37
CA LYS A 774 -2.90 20.87 4.47
C LYS A 774 -3.76 21.29 5.67
N ARG A 775 -4.55 20.35 6.21
CA ARG A 775 -5.48 20.54 7.34
C ARG A 775 -6.70 21.43 7.09
N GLU A 776 -6.90 21.92 5.86
CA GLU A 776 -8.19 22.48 5.50
C GLU A 776 -9.24 21.38 5.34
N ARG A 777 -10.51 21.75 5.47
CA ARG A 777 -11.62 20.81 5.43
C ARG A 777 -12.68 21.24 4.46
N ASP A 778 -13.28 20.27 3.80
CA ASP A 778 -14.53 20.42 3.08
C ASP A 778 -15.73 20.15 4.00
N MET A 779 -16.91 20.38 3.46
CA MET A 779 -18.20 20.23 4.10
C MET A 779 -19.21 19.75 3.05
N ILE A 780 -20.03 18.78 3.42
CA ILE A 780 -21.25 18.43 2.70
C ILE A 780 -22.43 19.02 3.45
N VAL A 781 -23.34 19.67 2.73
CA VAL A 781 -24.65 20.09 3.22
C VAL A 781 -25.71 19.51 2.30
N MET A 782 -26.69 18.84 2.88
CA MET A 782 -27.87 18.34 2.17
C MET A 782 -29.14 18.68 2.95
N ARG A 783 -30.18 19.06 2.20
CA ARG A 783 -31.51 19.38 2.72
C ARG A 783 -32.58 18.80 1.81
N ASN A 784 -33.43 17.92 2.34
CA ASN A 784 -34.65 17.46 1.69
C ASN A 784 -35.87 18.02 2.43
N ASP A 785 -36.78 18.63 1.70
CA ASP A 785 -38.06 19.14 2.19
C ASP A 785 -39.19 18.36 1.51
N LEU A 786 -40.06 17.76 2.32
CA LEU A 786 -41.21 16.98 1.87
C LEU A 786 -42.51 17.58 2.44
N GLY A 787 -43.43 17.96 1.57
CA GLY A 787 -44.80 18.31 1.96
C GLY A 787 -45.67 17.07 1.97
N LEU A 788 -46.23 16.73 3.12
CA LEU A 788 -47.03 15.54 3.39
C LEU A 788 -48.44 15.96 3.81
N ARG A 789 -49.44 15.45 3.09
CA ARG A 789 -50.85 15.58 3.45
C ARG A 789 -51.29 14.38 4.25
N HIS A 790 -51.62 14.59 5.52
CA HIS A 790 -52.15 13.55 6.39
C HIS A 790 -53.58 13.16 6.00
N PRO A 791 -54.04 11.93 6.30
CA PRO A 791 -55.44 11.54 6.12
C PRO A 791 -56.44 12.44 6.86
N THR A 792 -55.99 13.09 7.94
CA THR A 792 -56.76 14.06 8.73
C THR A 792 -56.92 15.42 8.06
N GLY A 793 -56.17 15.69 6.98
CA GLY A 793 -56.19 16.94 6.22
C GLY A 793 -55.04 17.90 6.54
N GLU A 794 -54.34 17.72 7.67
CA GLU A 794 -53.19 18.54 8.07
C GLU A 794 -52.04 18.48 7.04
N LEU A 795 -51.36 19.61 6.82
CA LEU A 795 -50.17 19.68 5.98
C LEU A 795 -48.92 19.71 6.85
N GLU A 796 -48.14 18.64 6.80
CA GLU A 796 -46.82 18.58 7.43
C GLU A 796 -45.74 18.91 6.38
N THR A 797 -44.83 19.83 6.71
CA THR A 797 -43.56 19.94 6.01
C THR A 797 -42.46 19.27 6.83
N LYS A 798 -41.91 18.20 6.29
CA LYS A 798 -40.82 17.43 6.90
C LYS A 798 -39.50 17.81 6.27
N TYR A 799 -38.52 17.98 7.13
CA TYR A 799 -37.23 18.58 6.84
C TYR A 799 -36.11 17.62 7.25
N ILE A 800 -35.34 17.13 6.29
CA ILE A 800 -34.25 16.18 6.52
C ILE A 800 -32.95 16.86 6.14
N SER A 801 -32.03 16.97 7.11
CA SER A 801 -30.78 17.71 6.96
C SER A 801 -29.60 16.83 7.30
N MET A 802 -28.54 16.94 6.50
CA MET A 802 -27.27 16.28 6.74
C MET A 802 -26.15 17.31 6.56
N VAL A 803 -25.30 17.43 7.56
CA VAL A 803 -24.09 18.27 7.50
C VAL A 803 -22.92 17.42 7.95
N VAL A 804 -21.93 17.26 7.07
CA VAL A 804 -20.72 16.46 7.33
C VAL A 804 -19.51 17.32 7.08
N TYR A 805 -18.56 17.34 8.00
CA TYR A 805 -17.27 18.00 7.82
C TYR A 805 -16.17 16.97 7.54
N GLY A 806 -15.21 17.36 6.72
CA GLY A 806 -13.97 16.61 6.53
C GLY A 806 -13.16 16.55 7.81
N GLU A 807 -12.19 15.66 7.86
CA GLU A 807 -11.23 15.58 8.97
C GLU A 807 -9.87 16.11 8.50
N PRO A 808 -9.20 17.02 9.24
CA PRO A 808 -7.95 17.64 8.78
C PRO A 808 -6.84 16.63 8.47
N ASP A 809 -6.81 15.55 9.23
CA ASP A 809 -5.83 14.46 9.13
C ASP A 809 -6.51 13.13 8.73
N GLY A 810 -7.76 13.19 8.25
CA GLY A 810 -8.58 12.05 7.88
C GLY A 810 -9.18 12.19 6.49
N PHE A 811 -10.38 11.65 6.29
CA PHE A 811 -11.08 11.74 5.00
C PHE A 811 -11.88 13.04 4.88
N SER A 812 -11.93 13.59 3.66
CA SER A 812 -12.83 14.68 3.31
C SER A 812 -14.30 14.25 3.46
N ALA A 813 -15.19 15.20 3.74
CA ALA A 813 -16.63 14.95 3.80
C ALA A 813 -17.12 14.31 2.50
N MET A 814 -16.68 14.85 1.34
CA MET A 814 -17.00 14.31 0.01
C MET A 814 -16.52 12.86 -0.14
N ALA A 815 -15.29 12.55 0.25
CA ALA A 815 -14.76 11.19 0.17
C ALA A 815 -15.58 10.23 1.04
N LYS A 816 -15.94 10.62 2.28
CA LYS A 816 -16.77 9.81 3.17
C LYS A 816 -18.16 9.56 2.60
N THR A 817 -18.85 10.61 2.17
CA THR A 817 -20.24 10.52 1.71
C THR A 817 -20.39 9.90 0.32
N VAL A 818 -19.31 9.71 -0.43
CA VAL A 818 -19.32 8.96 -1.70
C VAL A 818 -18.75 7.55 -1.52
N GLY A 819 -17.61 7.43 -0.82
CA GLY A 819 -16.91 6.17 -0.65
C GLY A 819 -17.63 5.18 0.26
N TYR A 820 -18.16 5.62 1.42
CA TYR A 820 -18.83 4.69 2.33
C TYR A 820 -20.10 4.08 1.74
N PRO A 821 -21.01 4.81 1.05
CA PRO A 821 -22.14 4.18 0.38
C PRO A 821 -21.72 3.09 -0.63
N VAL A 822 -20.68 3.34 -1.44
CA VAL A 822 -20.11 2.33 -2.35
C VAL A 822 -19.59 1.11 -1.59
N ALA A 823 -18.80 1.33 -0.53
CA ALA A 823 -18.18 0.27 0.25
C ALA A 823 -19.23 -0.59 0.99
N ILE A 824 -20.28 0.05 1.49
CA ILE A 824 -21.42 -0.60 2.14
C ILE A 824 -22.18 -1.46 1.13
N ALA A 825 -22.53 -0.93 -0.04
CA ALA A 825 -23.17 -1.73 -1.09
C ALA A 825 -22.31 -2.90 -1.54
N ALA A 826 -21.00 -2.69 -1.67
CA ALA A 826 -20.04 -3.75 -1.99
C ALA A 826 -20.05 -4.87 -0.94
N ARG A 827 -19.99 -4.51 0.34
CA ARG A 827 -20.11 -5.46 1.46
C ARG A 827 -21.43 -6.22 1.41
N MET A 828 -22.54 -5.51 1.25
CA MET A 828 -23.88 -6.12 1.16
C MET A 828 -23.99 -7.11 -0.01
N LEU A 829 -23.33 -6.87 -1.15
CA LEU A 829 -23.27 -7.83 -2.25
C LEU A 829 -22.41 -9.06 -1.93
N LEU A 830 -21.25 -8.87 -1.28
CA LEU A 830 -20.38 -9.97 -0.87
C LEU A 830 -21.05 -10.90 0.14
N ASP A 831 -21.86 -10.31 1.03
CA ASP A 831 -22.60 -11.00 2.09
C ASP A 831 -23.96 -11.55 1.62
N GLY A 832 -24.37 -11.23 0.38
CA GLY A 832 -25.62 -11.71 -0.21
C GLY A 832 -26.89 -11.04 0.35
N GLU A 833 -26.76 -9.84 0.93
CA GLU A 833 -27.87 -9.05 1.47
C GLU A 833 -28.73 -8.42 0.37
N ILE A 834 -28.11 -8.01 -0.75
CA ILE A 834 -28.83 -7.51 -1.93
C ILE A 834 -29.16 -8.70 -2.84
N ARG A 835 -30.43 -9.09 -2.88
CA ARG A 835 -30.91 -10.25 -3.65
C ARG A 835 -31.34 -9.88 -5.06
N SER A 836 -31.75 -8.63 -5.25
CA SER A 836 -32.17 -8.07 -6.54
C SER A 836 -31.08 -8.25 -7.61
N LYS A 837 -31.49 -8.64 -8.83
CA LYS A 837 -30.61 -8.89 -9.99
C LYS A 837 -30.82 -7.84 -11.07
N GLY A 838 -29.87 -7.73 -11.98
CA GLY A 838 -29.87 -6.69 -13.03
C GLY A 838 -29.27 -5.38 -12.51
N LEU A 839 -29.79 -4.27 -13.02
CA LEU A 839 -29.36 -2.93 -12.59
C LEU A 839 -30.16 -2.50 -11.37
N VAL A 840 -29.45 -2.17 -10.29
CA VAL A 840 -30.05 -1.78 -9.02
C VAL A 840 -29.63 -0.34 -8.71
N VAL A 841 -30.56 0.43 -8.15
CA VAL A 841 -30.34 1.78 -7.58
C VAL A 841 -30.86 1.79 -6.14
N PRO A 842 -30.36 2.66 -5.25
CA PRO A 842 -30.70 2.63 -3.82
C PRO A 842 -32.05 3.26 -3.48
N MET A 843 -33.09 2.85 -4.21
CA MET A 843 -34.46 3.33 -4.02
C MET A 843 -35.36 2.29 -3.35
N THR A 844 -34.90 1.04 -3.19
CA THR A 844 -35.66 -0.02 -2.51
C THR A 844 -35.21 -0.16 -1.06
N LYS A 845 -36.16 -0.49 -0.17
CA LYS A 845 -35.90 -0.65 1.28
C LYS A 845 -34.87 -1.72 1.61
N GLU A 846 -34.75 -2.75 0.76
CA GLU A 846 -33.71 -3.77 0.82
C GLU A 846 -32.30 -3.15 0.77
N VAL A 847 -32.11 -2.07 0.00
CA VAL A 847 -30.83 -1.41 -0.19
C VAL A 847 -30.69 -0.22 0.77
N TYR A 848 -31.62 0.74 0.73
CA TYR A 848 -31.45 2.00 1.48
C TYR A 848 -31.51 1.80 3.00
N GLY A 849 -32.31 0.84 3.50
CA GLY A 849 -32.50 0.64 4.93
C GLY A 849 -31.19 0.24 5.64
N PRO A 850 -30.56 -0.88 5.24
CA PRO A 850 -29.26 -1.27 5.79
C PRO A 850 -28.15 -0.24 5.48
N ALA A 851 -28.17 0.38 4.30
CA ALA A 851 -27.17 1.36 3.93
C ALA A 851 -27.21 2.61 4.83
N LEU A 852 -28.37 3.21 5.06
CA LEU A 852 -28.53 4.35 5.97
C LEU A 852 -28.14 4.00 7.42
N ALA A 853 -28.48 2.80 7.88
CA ALA A 853 -28.10 2.33 9.21
C ALA A 853 -26.57 2.27 9.38
N ARG A 854 -25.85 1.68 8.42
CA ARG A 854 -24.38 1.61 8.43
C ARG A 854 -23.72 2.96 8.24
N LEU A 855 -24.27 3.85 7.40
CA LEU A 855 -23.76 5.22 7.24
C LEU A 855 -23.82 6.00 8.57
N LYS A 856 -24.84 5.76 9.39
CA LYS A 856 -24.95 6.35 10.73
C LYS A 856 -23.85 5.84 11.68
N GLU A 857 -23.45 4.57 11.56
CA GLU A 857 -22.33 3.98 12.31
C GLU A 857 -21.00 4.62 11.92
N GLU A 858 -20.83 5.01 10.65
CA GLU A 858 -19.68 5.79 10.15
C GLU A 858 -19.72 7.28 10.53
N GLY A 859 -20.65 7.68 11.42
CA GLY A 859 -20.76 9.05 11.93
C GLY A 859 -21.48 10.03 11.00
N ILE A 860 -22.13 9.56 9.93
CA ILE A 860 -22.96 10.41 9.06
C ILE A 860 -24.31 10.64 9.74
N GLN A 861 -24.44 11.79 10.41
CA GLN A 861 -25.64 12.14 11.15
C GLN A 861 -26.68 12.83 10.25
N ILE A 862 -27.90 12.32 10.32
CA ILE A 862 -29.08 12.87 9.65
C ILE A 862 -30.04 13.39 10.72
N VAL A 863 -30.52 14.62 10.53
CA VAL A 863 -31.46 15.28 11.44
C VAL A 863 -32.78 15.51 10.72
N SER A 864 -33.87 15.01 11.29
CA SER A 864 -35.23 15.27 10.80
C SER A 864 -35.97 16.24 11.72
N LYS A 865 -36.69 17.20 11.16
CA LYS A 865 -37.65 18.08 11.85
C LYS A 865 -38.95 18.14 11.05
N SER A 866 -40.05 18.45 11.71
CA SER A 866 -41.35 18.62 11.04
C SER A 866 -42.04 19.88 11.53
N THR A 867 -42.79 20.53 10.65
CA THR A 867 -43.70 21.61 10.98
C THR A 867 -45.07 21.28 10.42
N VAL A 868 -46.10 21.33 11.24
CA VAL A 868 -47.49 21.08 10.82
C VAL A 868 -48.21 22.42 10.69
N GLN A 869 -48.95 22.58 9.60
CA GLN A 869 -49.89 23.67 9.38
C GLN A 869 -51.30 23.05 9.33
N GLU A 870 -52.21 23.61 10.13
CA GLU A 870 -53.64 23.25 10.13
C GLU A 870 -54.34 23.72 8.84
#